data_AF-A0A1G3MEM9-F1
#
_entry.id   AF-A0A1G3MEM9-F1
#
_cell.length_a   1.000
_cell.length_b   1.000
_cell.length_c   1.000
_cell.angle_alpha   90.00
_cell.angle_beta   90.00
_cell.angle_gamma   90.00
#
_symmetry.space_group_name_H-M   'P 1'
#
loop_
_entity.id
_entity.type
_entity.pdbx_description
1 polymer ?
#
loop_
_entity_poly.entity_id
_entity_poly.type
_entity_poly.pdbx_seq_one_letter_code
_entity_poly.pdbx_strand_id
1 'polypeptide(L)'
;MRKLKLTIGLLLLTLALAACMSAADRSRARLASGDYVGAIEQLAPALTRKPNDKDALLVFNEIYPSYPESLLAAVPNLRAGASRDPAVADRLVDSFQQLLRIQRSVIGMPPTIGDNRLGLTQVRKYADNFTAELAAARQVAAQAWYDQAGNTFPGTNSQEKENLIRHYVAAENHVPNFRDSRERLARLAYDIASDYETKGTIPDLRKAVEWLEYVQAWVPNYRDAAGRLQMLAFRLGTFLKAERTVPSYREAYEYFKLAGNYDNASAEVQVFEFYDRITQLSNQATAASGARLTTASGNPSNRVTTGGVSRDPANPFVRRTAIQAETSAFSIFDPSADVVYIGAVIDGNSVADQSFRPILANRAPLDITIDLTSIRGSPTATIADPTRYSNAQQAVRSIISQGVSAAIPARMQFRMVEVKSQDHLDLALGVGIGRGDVGLRPQTGFSDSNGLSRTLVEMTQIYYTINIDIPNTAAAFFGTVGSNIVSAGLLNQTAPYYVSQVSYGRRAYFLIESTESSQAIQEQLDAAKATAERNPFGAALSVSSGMRGSFDRSRTSITSYILGGSGRSANITDLDGLLQWIVDGMDASANLGGALPIGFVLRSMKDNAIAVVSRVGAISAPAPVRIVISPIAYQIDNGNNPQTLLRLYLSGGQWQPQNPAVDPDTVVDAYGWHVALNNGDNFIPVGNANLGQRWPLEGARPYTAIVGTMTDRLYIGGKLGDRVVTAEPGRTIGNTWAGYQVINLSAEDIIRQTPAYLRLMQEGLFFRGPDFSGRIFFAFAVELVD
;
A
#
# COMPACT_ATOMS: atom_id res chain seq x y z
N MET A 1 1.02 -18.50 -13.79
CA MET A 1 0.19 -17.28 -13.94
C MET A 1 0.16 -16.68 -15.35
N ARG A 2 1.28 -16.53 -16.08
CA ARG A 2 1.27 -16.01 -17.48
C ARG A 2 0.50 -16.90 -18.48
N LYS A 3 0.58 -18.22 -18.34
CA LYS A 3 -0.24 -19.16 -19.14
C LYS A 3 -1.74 -18.96 -18.88
N LEU A 4 -2.15 -18.83 -17.62
CA LEU A 4 -3.56 -18.61 -17.25
C LEU A 4 -4.15 -17.29 -17.80
N LYS A 5 -3.36 -16.20 -17.82
CA LYS A 5 -3.80 -14.92 -18.42
C LYS A 5 -3.90 -14.98 -19.95
N LEU A 6 -3.02 -15.73 -20.61
CA LEU A 6 -3.09 -15.97 -22.06
C LEU A 6 -4.30 -16.86 -22.41
N THR A 7 -4.58 -17.87 -21.58
CA THR A 7 -5.75 -18.75 -21.75
C THR A 7 -7.05 -18.00 -21.51
N ILE A 8 -7.14 -17.12 -20.49
CA ILE A 8 -8.33 -16.29 -20.22
C ILE A 8 -8.54 -15.22 -21.30
N GLY A 9 -7.46 -14.61 -21.82
CA GLY A 9 -7.55 -13.67 -22.95
C GLY A 9 -8.01 -14.35 -24.25
N LEU A 10 -7.52 -15.57 -24.52
CA LEU A 10 -7.96 -16.38 -25.65
C LEU A 10 -9.41 -16.87 -25.46
N LEU A 11 -9.81 -17.19 -24.22
CA LEU A 11 -11.18 -17.59 -23.86
C LEU A 11 -12.17 -16.43 -24.00
N LEU A 12 -11.77 -15.21 -23.64
CA LEU A 12 -12.58 -14.00 -23.77
C LEU A 12 -12.70 -13.55 -25.24
N LEU A 13 -11.67 -13.76 -26.05
CA LEU A 13 -11.71 -13.50 -27.50
C LEU A 13 -12.58 -14.53 -28.24
N THR A 14 -12.55 -15.81 -27.82
CA THR A 14 -13.45 -16.86 -28.37
C THR A 14 -14.89 -16.70 -27.88
N LEU A 15 -15.12 -16.24 -26.65
CA LEU A 15 -16.45 -15.86 -26.14
C LEU A 15 -17.03 -14.63 -26.87
N ALA A 16 -16.20 -13.64 -27.23
CA ALA A 16 -16.63 -12.47 -28.00
C ALA A 16 -16.98 -12.81 -29.45
N LEU A 17 -16.24 -13.72 -30.10
CA LEU A 17 -16.56 -14.24 -31.44
C LEU A 17 -17.81 -15.14 -31.44
N ALA A 18 -18.03 -15.93 -30.38
CA ALA A 18 -19.21 -16.80 -30.24
C ALA A 18 -20.54 -16.03 -30.05
N ALA A 19 -20.48 -14.78 -29.56
CA ALA A 19 -21.65 -13.92 -29.34
C ALA A 19 -22.23 -13.33 -30.63
N CYS A 20 -21.46 -13.27 -31.73
CA CYS A 20 -21.92 -12.79 -33.05
C CYS A 20 -22.35 -13.92 -34.01
N MET A 21 -22.12 -15.19 -33.67
CA MET A 21 -22.47 -16.31 -34.56
C MET A 21 -23.96 -16.64 -34.49
N SER A 22 -24.55 -17.03 -35.62
CA SER A 22 -25.92 -17.55 -35.63
C SER A 22 -26.01 -18.90 -34.89
N ALA A 23 -27.22 -19.34 -34.52
CA ALA A 23 -27.39 -20.68 -33.97
C ALA A 23 -26.98 -21.78 -34.97
N ALA A 24 -27.14 -21.53 -36.27
CA ALA A 24 -26.70 -22.42 -37.34
C ALA A 24 -25.18 -22.57 -37.39
N ASP A 25 -24.44 -21.46 -37.31
CA ASP A 25 -22.96 -21.48 -37.38
C ASP A 25 -22.34 -22.19 -36.18
N ARG A 26 -22.86 -21.97 -34.96
CA ARG A 26 -22.42 -22.70 -33.76
C ARG A 26 -22.72 -24.19 -33.85
N SER A 27 -23.85 -24.55 -34.46
CA SER A 27 -24.26 -25.96 -34.58
C SER A 27 -23.44 -26.69 -35.63
N ARG A 28 -23.08 -26.05 -36.74
CA ARG A 28 -22.14 -26.60 -37.74
C ARG A 28 -20.78 -26.94 -37.12
N ALA A 29 -20.25 -26.10 -36.23
CA ALA A 29 -19.02 -26.40 -35.52
C ALA A 29 -19.14 -27.65 -34.62
N ARG A 30 -20.29 -27.83 -33.94
CA ARG A 30 -20.57 -29.03 -33.13
C ARG A 30 -20.69 -30.29 -33.98
N LEU A 31 -21.36 -30.20 -35.14
CA LEU A 31 -21.45 -31.32 -36.09
C LEU A 31 -20.08 -31.75 -36.62
N ALA A 32 -19.20 -30.80 -36.93
CA ALA A 32 -17.83 -31.10 -37.34
C ALA A 32 -17.03 -31.86 -36.25
N SER A 33 -17.40 -31.69 -34.98
CA SER A 33 -16.81 -32.43 -33.84
C SER A 33 -17.54 -33.72 -33.47
N GLY A 34 -18.61 -34.09 -34.19
CA GLY A 34 -19.43 -35.27 -33.88
C GLY A 34 -20.42 -35.09 -32.70
N ASP A 35 -20.60 -33.87 -32.19
CA ASP A 35 -21.55 -33.56 -31.11
C ASP A 35 -22.94 -33.26 -31.67
N TYR A 36 -23.60 -34.30 -32.18
CA TYR A 36 -24.92 -34.20 -32.78
C TYR A 36 -26.00 -33.77 -31.77
N VAL A 37 -25.93 -34.24 -30.52
CA VAL A 37 -26.86 -33.85 -29.45
C VAL A 37 -26.72 -32.39 -29.09
N GLY A 38 -25.50 -31.89 -28.90
CA GLY A 38 -25.26 -30.49 -28.60
C GLY A 38 -25.67 -29.57 -29.75
N ALA A 39 -25.56 -30.01 -31.01
CA ALA A 39 -26.09 -29.27 -32.15
C ALA A 39 -27.63 -29.16 -32.08
N ILE A 40 -28.34 -30.25 -31.76
CA ILE A 40 -29.81 -30.24 -31.57
C ILE A 40 -30.21 -29.34 -30.40
N GLU A 41 -29.53 -29.43 -29.25
CA GLU A 41 -29.76 -28.59 -28.06
C GLU A 41 -29.59 -27.09 -28.37
N GLN A 42 -28.68 -26.75 -29.28
CA GLN A 42 -28.39 -25.38 -29.69
C GLN A 42 -29.44 -24.84 -30.69
N LEU A 43 -29.92 -25.69 -31.60
CA LEU A 43 -30.89 -25.32 -32.67
C LEU A 43 -32.33 -25.29 -32.17
N ALA A 44 -32.74 -26.22 -31.32
CA ALA A 44 -34.13 -26.39 -30.90
C ALA A 44 -34.74 -25.12 -30.27
N PRO A 45 -34.05 -24.38 -29.36
CA PRO A 45 -34.59 -23.12 -28.83
C PRO A 45 -34.67 -21.99 -29.88
N ALA A 46 -33.76 -21.97 -30.86
CA ALA A 46 -33.78 -20.99 -31.94
C ALA A 46 -34.99 -21.21 -32.85
N LEU A 47 -35.23 -22.46 -33.24
CA LEU A 47 -36.37 -22.88 -34.06
C LEU A 47 -37.70 -22.83 -33.32
N THR A 48 -37.70 -22.94 -31.98
CA THR A 48 -38.91 -22.68 -31.18
C THR A 48 -39.34 -21.22 -31.29
N ARG A 49 -38.38 -20.27 -31.27
CA ARG A 49 -38.67 -18.83 -31.39
C ARG A 49 -38.95 -18.39 -32.82
N LYS A 50 -38.26 -18.98 -33.79
CA LYS A 50 -38.37 -18.68 -35.22
C LYS A 50 -38.48 -19.99 -36.02
N PRO A 51 -39.69 -20.57 -36.14
CA PRO A 51 -39.89 -21.87 -36.80
C PRO A 51 -39.49 -21.92 -38.28
N ASN A 52 -39.38 -20.76 -38.95
CA ASN A 52 -39.04 -20.64 -40.37
C ASN A 52 -37.63 -20.06 -40.61
N ASP A 53 -36.75 -20.11 -39.60
CA ASP A 53 -35.36 -19.66 -39.75
C ASP A 53 -34.59 -20.60 -40.71
N LYS A 54 -34.34 -20.11 -41.93
CA LYS A 54 -33.75 -20.88 -43.03
C LYS A 54 -32.41 -21.53 -42.67
N ASP A 55 -31.51 -20.78 -42.04
CA ASP A 55 -30.15 -21.26 -41.77
C ASP A 55 -30.15 -22.29 -40.64
N ALA A 56 -30.98 -22.09 -39.62
CA ALA A 56 -31.15 -23.06 -38.54
C ALA A 56 -31.89 -24.33 -39.01
N LEU A 57 -32.90 -24.21 -39.88
CA LEU A 57 -33.65 -25.34 -40.43
C LEU A 57 -32.79 -26.25 -41.29
N LEU A 58 -31.93 -25.69 -42.15
CA LEU A 58 -31.03 -26.47 -43.00
C LEU A 58 -30.16 -27.40 -42.15
N VAL A 59 -29.50 -26.85 -41.12
CA VAL A 59 -28.61 -27.62 -40.23
C VAL A 59 -29.40 -28.59 -39.35
N PHE A 60 -30.61 -28.23 -38.92
CA PHE A 60 -31.45 -29.11 -38.11
C PHE A 60 -31.95 -30.33 -38.91
N ASN A 61 -32.31 -30.14 -40.18
CA ASN A 61 -32.80 -31.20 -41.06
C ASN A 61 -31.71 -32.20 -41.47
N GLU A 62 -30.44 -31.81 -41.40
CA GLU A 62 -29.31 -32.73 -41.62
C GLU A 62 -29.24 -33.83 -40.55
N ILE A 63 -29.71 -33.53 -39.33
CA ILE A 63 -29.51 -34.39 -38.14
C ILE A 63 -30.81 -34.85 -37.48
N TYR A 64 -31.93 -34.16 -37.72
CA TYR A 64 -33.22 -34.49 -37.14
C TYR A 64 -34.25 -34.76 -38.24
N PRO A 65 -34.99 -35.89 -38.19
CA PRO A 65 -35.04 -36.88 -37.11
C PRO A 65 -34.04 -38.04 -37.24
N SER A 66 -33.14 -38.01 -38.23
CA SER A 66 -32.27 -39.14 -38.59
C SER A 66 -31.36 -39.63 -37.45
N TYR A 67 -30.73 -38.72 -36.70
CA TYR A 67 -29.84 -39.08 -35.61
C TYR A 67 -30.55 -39.77 -34.42
N PRO A 68 -31.62 -39.19 -33.82
CA PRO A 68 -32.34 -39.89 -32.76
C PRO A 68 -33.00 -41.20 -33.25
N GLU A 69 -33.39 -41.29 -34.53
CA GLU A 69 -33.86 -42.55 -35.12
C GLU A 69 -32.75 -43.61 -35.18
N SER A 70 -31.52 -43.22 -35.52
CA SER A 70 -30.39 -44.15 -35.51
C SER A 70 -30.04 -44.64 -34.11
N LEU A 71 -30.13 -43.78 -33.08
CA LEU A 71 -30.00 -44.17 -31.68
C LEU A 71 -31.08 -45.18 -31.28
N LEU A 72 -32.35 -44.93 -31.63
CA LEU A 72 -33.46 -45.85 -31.35
C LEU A 72 -33.31 -47.19 -32.08
N ALA A 73 -32.83 -47.17 -33.33
CA ALA A 73 -32.58 -48.38 -34.10
C ALA A 73 -31.46 -49.24 -33.50
N ALA A 74 -30.49 -48.64 -32.81
CA ALA A 74 -29.42 -49.35 -32.12
C ALA A 74 -29.86 -50.01 -30.81
N VAL A 75 -30.89 -49.47 -30.14
CA VAL A 75 -31.34 -49.93 -28.81
C VAL A 75 -31.61 -51.44 -28.72
N PRO A 76 -32.32 -52.10 -29.64
CA PRO A 76 -32.58 -53.54 -29.55
C PRO A 76 -31.29 -54.38 -29.52
N ASN A 77 -30.32 -54.04 -30.37
CA ASN A 77 -29.04 -54.74 -30.45
C ASN A 77 -28.18 -54.49 -29.21
N LEU A 78 -28.13 -53.23 -28.75
CA LEU A 78 -27.43 -52.87 -27.52
C LEU A 78 -28.05 -53.58 -26.31
N ARG A 79 -29.39 -53.62 -26.20
CA ARG A 79 -30.09 -54.36 -25.13
C ARG A 79 -29.76 -55.85 -25.13
N ALA A 80 -29.68 -56.48 -26.30
CA ALA A 80 -29.36 -57.90 -26.41
C ALA A 80 -27.92 -58.23 -25.92
N GLY A 81 -26.96 -57.31 -26.13
CA GLY A 81 -25.57 -57.50 -25.71
C GLY A 81 -25.21 -56.94 -24.33
N ALA A 82 -25.97 -55.98 -23.80
CA ALA A 82 -25.63 -55.22 -22.59
C ALA A 82 -25.50 -56.08 -21.31
N SER A 83 -26.16 -57.24 -21.25
CA SER A 83 -26.01 -58.15 -20.10
C SER A 83 -24.70 -58.93 -20.09
N ARG A 84 -23.97 -58.98 -21.21
CA ARG A 84 -22.77 -59.81 -21.39
C ARG A 84 -21.48 -59.00 -21.54
N ASP A 85 -21.59 -57.74 -21.96
CA ASP A 85 -20.47 -56.86 -22.20
C ASP A 85 -20.74 -55.49 -21.56
N PRO A 86 -19.98 -55.10 -20.52
CA PRO A 86 -20.14 -53.80 -19.86
C PRO A 86 -19.98 -52.61 -20.81
N ALA A 87 -19.10 -52.69 -21.82
CA ALA A 87 -18.92 -51.62 -22.80
C ALA A 87 -20.13 -51.48 -23.75
N VAL A 88 -20.87 -52.57 -23.98
CA VAL A 88 -22.16 -52.52 -24.68
C VAL A 88 -23.23 -51.92 -23.78
N ALA A 89 -23.21 -52.24 -22.48
CA ALA A 89 -24.13 -51.68 -21.50
C ALA A 89 -23.95 -50.17 -21.31
N ASP A 90 -22.71 -49.67 -21.28
CA ASP A 90 -22.41 -48.24 -21.22
C ASP A 90 -22.94 -47.51 -22.45
N ARG A 91 -22.71 -48.08 -23.65
CA ARG A 91 -23.28 -47.53 -24.89
C ARG A 91 -24.81 -47.49 -24.88
N LEU A 92 -25.46 -48.46 -24.23
CA LEU A 92 -26.91 -48.45 -24.05
C LEU A 92 -27.36 -47.29 -23.13
N VAL A 93 -26.66 -47.08 -22.02
CA VAL A 93 -26.89 -45.95 -21.10
C VAL A 93 -26.70 -44.63 -21.85
N ASP A 94 -25.58 -44.46 -22.55
CA ASP A 94 -25.28 -43.27 -23.34
C ASP A 94 -26.35 -42.99 -24.39
N SER A 95 -26.83 -44.01 -25.10
CA SER A 95 -27.90 -43.86 -26.09
C SER A 95 -29.18 -43.30 -25.47
N PHE A 96 -29.60 -43.82 -24.31
CA PHE A 96 -30.79 -43.29 -23.61
C PHE A 96 -30.55 -41.90 -23.02
N GLN A 97 -29.35 -41.59 -22.53
CA GLN A 97 -29.01 -40.23 -22.08
C GLN A 97 -29.09 -39.21 -23.20
N GLN A 98 -28.57 -39.56 -24.38
CA GLN A 98 -28.62 -38.71 -25.57
C GLN A 98 -30.07 -38.53 -26.05
N LEU A 99 -30.86 -39.60 -26.11
CA LEU A 99 -32.29 -39.53 -26.44
C LEU A 99 -33.08 -38.65 -25.44
N LEU A 100 -32.82 -38.78 -24.14
CA LEU A 100 -33.44 -37.95 -23.10
C LEU A 100 -33.07 -36.46 -23.27
N ARG A 101 -31.81 -36.16 -23.59
CA ARG A 101 -31.35 -34.79 -23.86
C ARG A 101 -32.06 -34.21 -25.08
N ILE A 102 -32.07 -34.94 -26.21
CA ILE A 102 -32.78 -34.55 -27.44
C ILE A 102 -34.27 -34.30 -27.15
N GLN A 103 -34.93 -35.24 -26.48
CA GLN A 103 -36.35 -35.14 -26.09
C GLN A 103 -36.62 -33.82 -25.35
N ARG A 104 -35.80 -33.50 -24.33
CA ARG A 104 -35.94 -32.27 -23.53
C ARG A 104 -35.73 -31.02 -24.37
N SER A 105 -34.86 -31.06 -25.37
CA SER A 105 -34.63 -29.92 -26.27
C SER A 105 -35.82 -29.65 -27.19
N VAL A 106 -36.45 -30.71 -27.71
CA VAL A 106 -37.49 -30.59 -28.73
C VAL A 106 -38.92 -30.54 -28.17
N ILE A 107 -39.13 -30.85 -26.89
CA ILE A 107 -40.46 -30.97 -26.27
C ILE A 107 -41.31 -29.68 -26.37
N GLY A 108 -40.68 -28.52 -26.36
CA GLY A 108 -41.33 -27.21 -26.47
C GLY A 108 -41.46 -26.68 -27.89
N MET A 109 -40.96 -27.40 -28.90
CA MET A 109 -41.02 -26.98 -30.29
C MET A 109 -42.43 -27.17 -30.88
N PRO A 110 -42.80 -26.37 -31.90
CA PRO A 110 -44.00 -26.63 -32.69
C PRO A 110 -43.97 -28.03 -33.33
N PRO A 111 -45.12 -28.70 -33.51
CA PRO A 111 -45.20 -30.04 -34.10
C PRO A 111 -44.70 -30.10 -35.56
N THR A 112 -44.73 -28.97 -36.25
CA THR A 112 -44.13 -28.81 -37.58
C THR A 112 -43.36 -27.49 -37.63
N ILE A 113 -42.13 -27.54 -38.15
CA ILE A 113 -41.28 -26.37 -38.38
C ILE A 113 -40.92 -26.28 -39.88
N GLY A 114 -40.62 -25.06 -40.36
CA GLY A 114 -40.42 -24.79 -41.78
C GLY A 114 -41.69 -24.40 -42.54
N ASP A 115 -41.52 -24.16 -43.84
CA ASP A 115 -42.61 -23.78 -44.76
C ASP A 115 -42.52 -24.56 -46.09
N ASN A 116 -43.49 -24.36 -46.96
CA ASN A 116 -43.58 -25.03 -48.27
C ASN A 116 -42.40 -24.69 -49.21
N ARG A 117 -41.57 -23.69 -48.90
CA ARG A 117 -40.39 -23.30 -49.70
C ARG A 117 -39.09 -23.86 -49.14
N LEU A 118 -39.02 -24.09 -47.83
CA LEU A 118 -37.82 -24.53 -47.09
C LEU A 118 -37.85 -26.02 -46.72
N GLY A 119 -39.00 -26.68 -46.87
CA GLY A 119 -39.24 -28.06 -46.44
C GLY A 119 -39.86 -28.10 -45.05
N LEU A 120 -40.92 -28.90 -44.88
CA LEU A 120 -41.60 -29.09 -43.61
C LEU A 120 -40.96 -30.25 -42.83
N THR A 121 -40.55 -29.99 -41.60
CA THR A 121 -40.00 -31.01 -40.70
C THR A 121 -40.97 -31.27 -39.57
N GLN A 122 -41.40 -32.53 -39.44
CA GLN A 122 -42.24 -32.95 -38.33
C GLN A 122 -41.39 -33.19 -37.08
N VAL A 123 -41.69 -32.45 -36.01
CA VAL A 123 -41.04 -32.65 -34.71
C VAL A 123 -41.69 -33.84 -34.02
N ARG A 124 -40.99 -34.99 -34.02
CA ARG A 124 -41.46 -36.19 -33.32
C ARG A 124 -41.65 -35.93 -31.82
N LYS A 125 -42.80 -36.33 -31.30
CA LYS A 125 -43.07 -36.49 -29.86
C LYS A 125 -42.90 -37.97 -29.53
N TYR A 126 -41.86 -38.32 -28.78
CA TYR A 126 -41.61 -39.70 -28.39
C TYR A 126 -42.52 -40.07 -27.20
N ALA A 127 -43.02 -41.32 -27.19
CA ALA A 127 -44.17 -41.76 -26.39
C ALA A 127 -43.97 -41.71 -24.87
N ASP A 128 -42.73 -41.76 -24.38
CA ASP A 128 -42.33 -41.58 -22.97
C ASP A 128 -40.98 -40.85 -22.90
N ASN A 129 -40.68 -40.18 -21.78
CA ASN A 129 -39.50 -39.32 -21.64
C ASN A 129 -38.16 -40.09 -21.47
N PHE A 130 -38.06 -41.35 -21.91
CA PHE A 130 -36.88 -42.25 -21.79
C PHE A 130 -36.30 -42.42 -20.37
N THR A 131 -36.94 -41.89 -19.34
CA THR A 131 -36.36 -41.83 -17.98
C THR A 131 -36.39 -43.19 -17.31
N ALA A 132 -37.47 -43.96 -17.50
CA ALA A 132 -37.58 -45.32 -16.99
C ALA A 132 -36.59 -46.26 -17.70
N GLU A 133 -36.41 -46.09 -19.00
CA GLU A 133 -35.50 -46.88 -19.83
C GLU A 133 -34.04 -46.56 -19.52
N LEU A 134 -33.70 -45.30 -19.26
CA LEU A 134 -32.38 -44.92 -18.78
C LEU A 134 -32.09 -45.54 -17.41
N ALA A 135 -33.06 -45.52 -16.49
CA ALA A 135 -32.91 -46.16 -15.18
C ALA A 135 -32.70 -47.67 -15.32
N ALA A 136 -33.48 -48.35 -16.18
CA ALA A 136 -33.31 -49.76 -16.48
C ALA A 136 -31.95 -50.07 -17.13
N ALA A 137 -31.50 -49.24 -18.09
CA ALA A 137 -30.19 -49.39 -18.73
C ALA A 137 -29.04 -49.24 -17.72
N ARG A 138 -29.15 -48.29 -16.76
CA ARG A 138 -28.18 -48.14 -15.67
C ARG A 138 -28.12 -49.37 -14.76
N GLN A 139 -29.26 -49.99 -14.47
CA GLN A 139 -29.30 -51.26 -13.71
C GLN A 139 -28.58 -52.37 -14.47
N VAL A 140 -28.79 -52.48 -15.78
CA VAL A 140 -28.09 -53.48 -16.63
C VAL A 140 -26.59 -53.21 -16.68
N ALA A 141 -26.16 -51.94 -16.83
CA ALA A 141 -24.75 -51.57 -16.83
C ALA A 141 -24.08 -51.83 -15.49
N ALA A 142 -24.74 -51.47 -14.38
CA ALA A 142 -24.25 -51.77 -13.04
C ALA A 142 -24.09 -53.28 -12.82
N GLN A 143 -25.08 -54.08 -13.27
CA GLN A 143 -25.01 -55.54 -13.21
C GLN A 143 -23.87 -56.10 -14.06
N ALA A 144 -23.69 -55.63 -15.29
CA ALA A 144 -22.63 -56.11 -16.20
C ALA A 144 -21.24 -55.82 -15.64
N TRP A 145 -20.99 -54.60 -15.14
CA TRP A 145 -19.72 -54.25 -14.48
C TRP A 145 -19.48 -55.05 -13.20
N TYR A 146 -20.54 -55.31 -12.42
CA TYR A 146 -20.47 -56.15 -11.23
C TYR A 146 -20.14 -57.61 -11.56
N ASP A 147 -20.75 -58.18 -12.59
CA ASP A 147 -20.49 -59.55 -13.04
C ASP A 147 -19.09 -59.69 -13.65
N GLN A 148 -18.62 -58.67 -14.38
CA GLN A 148 -17.25 -58.60 -14.88
C GLN A 148 -16.22 -58.62 -13.75
N ALA A 149 -16.50 -57.90 -12.65
CA ALA A 149 -15.68 -57.97 -11.44
C ALA A 149 -15.74 -59.38 -10.81
N GLY A 150 -16.93 -60.00 -10.74
CA GLY A 150 -17.10 -61.36 -10.23
C GLY A 150 -16.29 -62.41 -10.99
N ASN A 151 -16.23 -62.31 -12.32
CA ASN A 151 -15.48 -63.23 -13.19
C ASN A 151 -13.95 -63.15 -13.00
N THR A 152 -13.46 -62.03 -12.46
CA THR A 152 -12.04 -61.76 -12.25
C THR A 152 -11.64 -61.84 -10.76
N PHE A 153 -12.60 -62.09 -9.87
CA PHE A 153 -12.39 -62.21 -8.42
C PHE A 153 -11.74 -63.56 -8.05
N PRO A 154 -10.83 -63.63 -7.06
CA PRO A 154 -10.45 -62.59 -6.08
C PRO A 154 -9.37 -61.59 -6.49
N GLY A 155 -8.74 -61.74 -7.67
CA GLY A 155 -7.52 -61.00 -8.02
C GLY A 155 -6.34 -61.46 -7.14
N THR A 156 -5.29 -61.97 -7.77
CA THR A 156 -4.18 -62.63 -7.08
C THR A 156 -3.06 -61.67 -6.68
N ASN A 157 -2.93 -60.53 -7.37
CA ASN A 157 -1.92 -59.51 -7.12
C ASN A 157 -2.55 -58.11 -7.02
N SER A 158 -1.78 -57.12 -6.56
CA SER A 158 -2.28 -55.75 -6.34
C SER A 158 -2.86 -55.11 -7.61
N GLN A 159 -2.29 -55.37 -8.79
CA GLN A 159 -2.78 -54.82 -10.06
C GLN A 159 -4.16 -55.40 -10.44
N GLU A 160 -4.37 -56.70 -10.23
CA GLU A 160 -5.66 -57.34 -10.45
C GLU A 160 -6.72 -56.85 -9.46
N LYS A 161 -6.34 -56.66 -8.18
CA LYS A 161 -7.23 -56.07 -7.17
C LYS A 161 -7.62 -54.63 -7.52
N GLU A 162 -6.70 -53.81 -8.03
CA GLU A 162 -6.99 -52.46 -8.52
C GLU A 162 -7.93 -52.48 -9.73
N ASN A 163 -7.75 -53.41 -10.66
CA ASN A 163 -8.67 -53.59 -11.80
C ASN A 163 -10.08 -53.95 -11.33
N LEU A 164 -10.20 -54.85 -10.36
CA LEU A 164 -11.47 -55.23 -9.74
C LEU A 164 -12.16 -54.03 -9.07
N ILE A 165 -11.40 -53.20 -8.32
CA ILE A 165 -11.91 -51.97 -7.73
C ILE A 165 -12.49 -51.06 -8.82
N ARG A 166 -11.81 -50.88 -9.96
CA ARG A 166 -12.33 -50.08 -11.08
C ARG A 166 -13.67 -50.59 -11.60
N HIS A 167 -13.87 -51.90 -11.68
CA HIS A 167 -15.15 -52.49 -12.09
C HIS A 167 -16.27 -52.25 -11.07
N TYR A 168 -16.01 -52.41 -9.77
CA TYR A 168 -17.00 -52.09 -8.73
C TYR A 168 -17.34 -50.59 -8.67
N VAL A 169 -16.35 -49.72 -8.86
CA VAL A 169 -16.57 -48.26 -8.97
C VAL A 169 -17.42 -47.92 -10.20
N ALA A 170 -17.20 -48.60 -11.34
CA ALA A 170 -18.05 -48.42 -12.53
C ALA A 170 -19.51 -48.80 -12.23
N ALA A 171 -19.74 -49.91 -11.53
CA ALA A 171 -21.10 -50.30 -11.11
C ALA A 171 -21.75 -49.25 -10.21
N GLU A 172 -21.03 -48.73 -9.20
CA GLU A 172 -21.49 -47.67 -8.30
C GLU A 172 -21.80 -46.34 -9.02
N ASN A 173 -21.03 -46.01 -10.06
CA ASN A 173 -21.26 -44.79 -10.85
C ASN A 173 -22.57 -44.83 -11.65
N HIS A 174 -23.02 -46.03 -12.06
CA HIS A 174 -24.32 -46.19 -12.71
C HIS A 174 -25.47 -46.22 -11.70
N VAL A 175 -25.30 -46.98 -10.62
CA VAL A 175 -26.30 -47.14 -9.56
C VAL A 175 -25.60 -47.04 -8.19
N PRO A 176 -25.83 -45.98 -7.41
CA PRO A 176 -25.27 -45.86 -6.08
C PRO A 176 -25.75 -46.97 -5.14
N ASN A 177 -24.86 -47.51 -4.30
CA ASN A 177 -25.12 -48.65 -3.42
C ASN A 177 -25.59 -49.89 -4.17
N PHE A 178 -24.96 -50.21 -5.30
CA PHE A 178 -25.33 -51.37 -6.09
C PHE A 178 -24.86 -52.64 -5.39
N ARG A 179 -25.81 -53.37 -4.79
CA ARG A 179 -25.54 -54.62 -4.03
C ARG A 179 -24.48 -54.37 -2.95
N ASP A 180 -23.48 -55.23 -2.86
CA ASP A 180 -22.35 -55.19 -1.93
C ASP A 180 -21.06 -54.60 -2.58
N SER A 181 -21.18 -53.88 -3.71
CA SER A 181 -20.02 -53.34 -4.44
C SER A 181 -19.10 -52.49 -3.57
N ARG A 182 -19.67 -51.64 -2.70
CA ARG A 182 -18.91 -50.83 -1.73
C ARG A 182 -18.15 -51.65 -0.70
N GLU A 183 -18.74 -52.73 -0.20
CA GLU A 183 -18.06 -53.61 0.75
C GLU A 183 -16.96 -54.42 0.07
N ARG A 184 -17.18 -54.88 -1.17
CA ARG A 184 -16.19 -55.62 -1.96
C ARG A 184 -15.00 -54.77 -2.35
N LEU A 185 -15.22 -53.53 -2.81
CA LEU A 185 -14.12 -52.61 -3.12
C LEU A 185 -13.35 -52.23 -1.84
N ALA A 186 -14.05 -51.99 -0.72
CA ALA A 186 -13.39 -51.69 0.56
C ALA A 186 -12.54 -52.87 1.04
N ARG A 187 -13.03 -54.11 0.89
CA ARG A 187 -12.25 -55.32 1.16
C ARG A 187 -10.98 -55.40 0.32
N LEU A 188 -11.09 -55.20 -1.00
CA LEU A 188 -9.94 -55.23 -1.91
C LEU A 188 -8.91 -54.16 -1.58
N ALA A 189 -9.35 -52.92 -1.34
CA ALA A 189 -8.49 -51.81 -0.96
C ALA A 189 -7.79 -52.07 0.39
N TYR A 190 -8.52 -52.62 1.37
CA TYR A 190 -7.97 -53.04 2.66
C TYR A 190 -6.93 -54.16 2.52
N ASP A 191 -7.15 -55.12 1.62
CA ASP A 191 -6.19 -56.18 1.32
C ASP A 191 -4.93 -55.60 0.63
N ILE A 192 -5.07 -54.66 -0.31
CA ILE A 192 -3.93 -53.96 -0.94
C ILE A 192 -3.12 -53.18 0.10
N ALA A 193 -3.78 -52.46 1.01
CA ALA A 193 -3.10 -51.77 2.09
C ALA A 193 -2.24 -52.73 2.94
N SER A 194 -2.76 -53.94 3.18
CA SER A 194 -2.04 -55.00 3.91
C SER A 194 -0.81 -55.49 3.16
N ASP A 195 -0.93 -55.70 1.84
CA ASP A 195 0.20 -56.11 1.00
C ASP A 195 1.35 -55.08 1.06
N TYR A 196 1.03 -53.78 1.10
CA TYR A 196 2.04 -52.74 1.23
C TYR A 196 2.60 -52.60 2.65
N GLU A 197 1.76 -52.72 3.69
CA GLU A 197 2.22 -52.66 5.08
C GLU A 197 3.27 -53.73 5.40
N THR A 198 3.12 -54.94 4.88
CA THR A 198 4.08 -56.03 5.11
C THR A 198 5.49 -55.75 4.59
N LYS A 199 5.63 -54.90 3.57
CA LYS A 199 6.93 -54.51 3.01
C LYS A 199 7.66 -53.50 3.89
N GLY A 200 6.91 -52.68 4.63
CA GLY A 200 7.43 -51.85 5.73
C GLY A 200 8.37 -50.70 5.36
N THR A 201 8.67 -50.46 4.08
CA THR A 201 9.47 -49.30 3.65
C THR A 201 8.63 -48.02 3.71
N ILE A 202 9.26 -46.84 3.79
CA ILE A 202 8.54 -45.56 3.78
C ILE A 202 7.62 -45.43 2.54
N PRO A 203 8.07 -45.68 1.29
CA PRO A 203 7.19 -45.65 0.12
C PRO A 203 6.02 -46.63 0.19
N ASP A 204 6.24 -47.83 0.72
CA ASP A 204 5.16 -48.84 0.84
C ASP A 204 4.15 -48.43 1.93
N LEU A 205 4.63 -47.95 3.08
CA LEU A 205 3.75 -47.46 4.15
C LEU A 205 2.90 -46.27 3.70
N ARG A 206 3.43 -45.36 2.86
CA ARG A 206 2.63 -44.29 2.24
C ARG A 206 1.46 -44.87 1.45
N LYS A 207 1.74 -45.83 0.56
CA LYS A 207 0.70 -46.50 -0.22
C LYS A 207 -0.31 -47.23 0.67
N ALA A 208 0.13 -47.86 1.76
CA ALA A 208 -0.78 -48.48 2.72
C ALA A 208 -1.74 -47.46 3.35
N VAL A 209 -1.23 -46.28 3.74
CA VAL A 209 -2.05 -45.16 4.24
C VAL A 209 -3.04 -44.67 3.18
N GLU A 210 -2.58 -44.40 1.95
CA GLU A 210 -3.44 -43.96 0.83
C GLU A 210 -4.62 -44.92 0.59
N TRP A 211 -4.37 -46.23 0.62
CA TRP A 211 -5.42 -47.24 0.44
C TRP A 211 -6.38 -47.31 1.63
N LEU A 212 -5.94 -47.08 2.86
CA LEU A 212 -6.83 -47.02 4.02
C LEU A 212 -7.68 -45.75 4.05
N GLU A 213 -7.14 -44.60 3.63
CA GLU A 213 -7.92 -43.39 3.40
C GLU A 213 -8.98 -43.61 2.32
N TYR A 214 -8.62 -44.31 1.24
CA TYR A 214 -9.57 -44.72 0.20
C TYR A 214 -10.70 -45.60 0.75
N VAL A 215 -10.38 -46.57 1.63
CA VAL A 215 -11.39 -47.38 2.33
C VAL A 215 -12.33 -46.50 3.16
N GLN A 216 -11.80 -45.56 3.95
CA GLN A 216 -12.59 -44.66 4.80
C GLN A 216 -13.51 -43.74 3.98
N ALA A 217 -13.06 -43.30 2.80
CA ALA A 217 -13.87 -42.45 1.91
C ALA A 217 -15.10 -43.18 1.34
N TRP A 218 -14.99 -44.48 1.07
CA TRP A 218 -16.09 -45.28 0.50
C TRP A 218 -17.00 -45.91 1.55
N VAL A 219 -16.40 -46.48 2.59
CA VAL A 219 -17.11 -47.16 3.69
C VAL A 219 -16.50 -46.71 5.01
N PRO A 220 -17.02 -45.61 5.59
CA PRO A 220 -16.62 -45.17 6.93
C PRO A 220 -16.83 -46.31 7.92
N ASN A 221 -15.85 -46.51 8.82
CA ASN A 221 -15.87 -47.61 9.81
C ASN A 221 -15.80 -49.04 9.23
N TYR A 222 -15.28 -49.23 8.01
CA TYR A 222 -15.00 -50.57 7.51
C TYR A 222 -13.94 -51.28 8.37
N ARG A 223 -14.36 -52.30 9.13
CA ARG A 223 -13.51 -53.05 10.08
C ARG A 223 -12.75 -52.10 11.03
N ASP A 224 -11.46 -52.32 11.20
CA ASP A 224 -10.52 -51.52 12.00
C ASP A 224 -9.75 -50.50 11.15
N ALA A 225 -10.16 -50.22 9.90
CA ALA A 225 -9.38 -49.40 8.97
C ALA A 225 -9.05 -48.00 9.52
N ALA A 226 -9.94 -47.38 10.29
CA ALA A 226 -9.68 -46.09 10.93
C ALA A 226 -8.57 -46.18 12.00
N GLY A 227 -8.61 -47.21 12.86
CA GLY A 227 -7.58 -47.45 13.87
C GLY A 227 -6.24 -47.84 13.24
N ARG A 228 -6.27 -48.65 12.18
CA ARG A 228 -5.08 -49.06 11.42
C ARG A 228 -4.45 -47.88 10.67
N LEU A 229 -5.27 -46.99 10.11
CA LEU A 229 -4.81 -45.73 9.51
C LEU A 229 -4.08 -44.88 10.54
N GLN A 230 -4.65 -44.71 11.74
CA GLN A 230 -4.00 -43.96 12.82
C GLN A 230 -2.65 -44.58 13.21
N MET A 231 -2.60 -45.91 13.39
CA MET A 231 -1.38 -46.63 13.74
C MET A 231 -0.29 -46.52 12.67
N LEU A 232 -0.66 -46.69 11.39
CA LEU A 232 0.29 -46.60 10.27
C LEU A 232 0.78 -45.18 10.05
N ALA A 233 -0.10 -44.19 10.16
CA ALA A 233 0.28 -42.79 10.11
C ALA A 233 1.26 -42.47 11.24
N PHE A 234 1.01 -42.91 12.47
CA PHE A 234 1.96 -42.73 13.57
C PHE A 234 3.32 -43.39 13.27
N ARG A 235 3.32 -44.64 12.82
CA ARG A 235 4.55 -45.37 12.46
C ARG A 235 5.33 -44.66 11.35
N LEU A 236 4.65 -44.23 10.29
CA LEU A 236 5.25 -43.50 9.18
C LEU A 236 5.84 -42.16 9.64
N GLY A 237 5.11 -41.41 10.48
CA GLY A 237 5.61 -40.20 11.12
C GLY A 237 6.88 -40.44 11.94
N THR A 238 6.95 -41.55 12.68
CA THR A 238 8.18 -41.90 13.44
C THR A 238 9.36 -42.27 12.54
N PHE A 239 9.12 -42.97 11.42
CA PHE A 239 10.18 -43.32 10.46
C PHE A 239 10.71 -42.10 9.73
N LEU A 240 9.82 -41.23 9.24
CA LEU A 240 10.20 -39.96 8.60
C LEU A 240 10.99 -39.07 9.56
N LYS A 241 10.56 -38.96 10.83
CA LYS A 241 11.31 -38.23 11.85
C LYS A 241 12.76 -38.74 11.99
N ALA A 242 13.00 -40.04 11.86
CA ALA A 242 14.34 -40.62 12.01
C ALA A 242 15.33 -40.19 10.92
N GLU A 243 14.86 -39.70 9.77
CA GLU A 243 15.71 -39.19 8.69
C GLU A 243 16.38 -37.84 9.03
N ARG A 244 15.84 -37.11 10.02
CA ARG A 244 16.39 -35.86 10.55
C ARG A 244 16.55 -34.73 9.52
N THR A 245 15.71 -34.70 8.48
CA THR A 245 15.72 -33.64 7.45
C THR A 245 14.47 -32.77 7.53
N VAL A 246 14.56 -31.49 7.12
CA VAL A 246 13.39 -30.59 7.05
C VAL A 246 12.22 -31.19 6.23
N PRO A 247 12.44 -31.77 5.02
CA PRO A 247 11.36 -32.42 4.28
C PRO A 247 10.72 -33.57 5.04
N SER A 248 11.53 -34.42 5.69
CA SER A 248 11.04 -35.58 6.44
C SER A 248 10.21 -35.18 7.66
N TYR A 249 10.61 -34.14 8.40
CA TYR A 249 9.84 -33.66 9.55
C TYR A 249 8.52 -33.00 9.13
N ARG A 250 8.51 -32.24 8.02
CA ARG A 250 7.28 -31.69 7.43
C ARG A 250 6.29 -32.80 7.09
N GLU A 251 6.78 -33.84 6.44
CA GLU A 251 5.94 -34.97 6.06
C GLU A 251 5.47 -35.75 7.30
N ALA A 252 6.36 -35.97 8.27
CA ALA A 252 6.01 -36.60 9.54
C ALA A 252 4.88 -35.87 10.26
N TYR A 253 4.87 -34.53 10.22
CA TYR A 253 3.83 -33.70 10.82
C TYR A 253 2.42 -34.03 10.27
N GLU A 254 2.27 -34.18 8.95
CA GLU A 254 0.97 -34.55 8.34
C GLU A 254 0.48 -35.90 8.86
N TYR A 255 1.38 -36.87 8.99
CA TYR A 255 1.03 -38.20 9.49
C TYR A 255 0.77 -38.25 11.00
N PHE A 256 1.45 -37.46 11.82
CA PHE A 256 1.13 -37.35 13.25
C PHE A 256 -0.24 -36.68 13.48
N LYS A 257 -0.61 -35.72 12.63
CA LYS A 257 -1.97 -35.15 12.62
C LYS A 257 -3.01 -36.18 12.23
N LEU A 258 -2.77 -36.93 11.15
CA LEU A 258 -3.65 -38.01 10.71
C LEU A 258 -3.82 -39.11 11.78
N ALA A 259 -2.77 -39.37 12.56
CA ALA A 259 -2.80 -40.31 13.67
C ALA A 259 -3.64 -39.85 14.88
N GLY A 260 -4.05 -38.58 14.93
CA GLY A 260 -4.75 -38.01 16.09
C GLY A 260 -3.89 -37.94 17.36
N ASN A 261 -2.57 -38.07 17.23
CA ASN A 261 -1.63 -38.15 18.35
C ASN A 261 -0.55 -37.05 18.28
N TYR A 262 -0.94 -35.90 17.70
CA TYR A 262 -0.04 -34.78 17.45
C TYR A 262 0.56 -34.19 18.73
N ASP A 263 -0.21 -34.10 19.81
CA ASP A 263 0.25 -33.52 21.09
C ASP A 263 1.46 -34.28 21.68
N ASN A 264 1.60 -35.57 21.31
CA ASN A 264 2.73 -36.42 21.71
C ASN A 264 3.85 -36.48 20.66
N ALA A 265 3.72 -35.78 19.52
CA ALA A 265 4.82 -35.61 18.58
C ALA A 265 5.94 -34.78 19.23
N SER A 266 7.18 -35.01 18.81
CA SER A 266 8.29 -34.26 19.41
C SER A 266 8.34 -32.81 18.93
N ALA A 267 9.00 -31.94 19.69
CA ALA A 267 9.10 -30.51 19.40
C ALA A 267 9.64 -30.21 17.97
N GLU A 268 10.51 -31.07 17.43
CA GLU A 268 11.05 -30.94 16.07
C GLU A 268 10.01 -31.17 14.96
N VAL A 269 8.93 -31.87 15.26
CA VAL A 269 7.79 -32.07 14.36
C VAL A 269 6.76 -30.96 14.58
N GLN A 270 6.52 -30.60 15.84
CA GLN A 270 5.55 -29.57 16.19
C GLN A 270 5.91 -28.18 15.61
N VAL A 271 7.20 -27.90 15.39
CA VAL A 271 7.65 -26.66 14.72
C VAL A 271 7.08 -26.49 13.31
N PHE A 272 6.69 -27.57 12.62
CA PHE A 272 6.09 -27.44 11.29
C PHE A 272 4.67 -26.88 11.36
N GLU A 273 3.95 -27.08 12.46
CA GLU A 273 2.70 -26.36 12.71
C GLU A 273 2.96 -24.86 12.82
N PHE A 274 4.03 -24.46 13.51
CA PHE A 274 4.43 -23.06 13.61
C PHE A 274 4.74 -22.45 12.22
N TYR A 275 5.48 -23.17 11.38
CA TYR A 275 5.76 -22.72 10.00
C TYR A 275 4.50 -22.66 9.14
N ASP A 276 3.64 -23.67 9.20
CA ASP A 276 2.37 -23.69 8.46
C ASP A 276 1.47 -22.53 8.91
N ARG A 277 1.36 -22.32 10.22
CA ARG A 277 0.62 -21.20 10.81
C ARG A 277 1.15 -19.86 10.30
N ILE A 278 2.47 -19.64 10.26
CA ILE A 278 3.05 -18.40 9.69
C ILE A 278 2.53 -18.13 8.27
N THR A 279 2.39 -19.15 7.43
CA THR A 279 1.89 -18.96 6.06
C THR A 279 0.43 -18.48 6.02
N GLN A 280 -0.34 -18.80 7.06
CA GLN A 280 -1.74 -18.41 7.23
C GLN A 280 -1.91 -17.03 7.89
N LEU A 281 -0.88 -16.51 8.58
CA LEU A 281 -0.94 -15.21 9.27
C LEU A 281 -1.01 -14.02 8.32
N SER A 282 -1.54 -12.91 8.78
CA SER A 282 -1.60 -11.64 8.05
C SER A 282 -0.26 -10.91 8.08
N ASN A 283 0.13 -10.28 6.97
CA ASN A 283 1.22 -9.30 6.93
C ASN A 283 0.74 -7.88 7.31
N GLN A 284 -0.44 -7.78 7.93
CA GLN A 284 -1.08 -6.52 8.29
C GLN A 284 -1.43 -6.49 9.77
N ALA A 285 -1.28 -5.32 10.36
CA ALA A 285 -1.73 -5.00 11.71
C ALA A 285 -2.14 -3.52 11.78
N THR A 286 -3.03 -3.18 12.71
CA THR A 286 -3.40 -1.79 12.99
C THR A 286 -3.20 -1.52 14.48
N ALA A 287 -2.37 -0.54 14.81
CA ALA A 287 -2.15 -0.09 16.18
C ALA A 287 -3.32 0.78 16.67
N ALA A 288 -3.49 0.88 17.99
CA ALA A 288 -4.47 1.78 18.60
C ALA A 288 -4.28 3.26 18.19
N SER A 289 -3.05 3.65 17.85
CA SER A 289 -2.73 4.99 17.34
C SER A 289 -3.19 5.23 15.88
N GLY A 290 -3.84 4.25 15.24
CA GLY A 290 -4.22 4.32 13.82
C GLY A 290 -3.09 4.00 12.83
N ALA A 291 -1.89 3.65 13.32
CA ALA A 291 -0.79 3.23 12.48
C ALA A 291 -1.06 1.86 11.86
N ARG A 292 -0.77 1.70 10.58
CA ARG A 292 -1.03 0.48 9.82
C ARG A 292 0.26 -0.15 9.35
N LEU A 293 0.47 -1.40 9.69
CA LEU A 293 1.51 -2.25 9.11
C LEU A 293 0.97 -2.91 7.85
N THR A 294 1.77 -2.89 6.80
CA THR A 294 1.59 -3.63 5.55
C THR A 294 2.95 -4.14 5.05
N THR A 295 3.00 -4.67 3.84
CA THR A 295 4.25 -5.10 3.19
C THR A 295 4.35 -4.59 1.76
N ALA A 296 5.58 -4.29 1.31
CA ALA A 296 5.86 -3.87 -0.05
C ALA A 296 6.98 -4.70 -0.70
N SER A 297 6.96 -4.74 -2.03
CA SER A 297 8.07 -5.23 -2.85
C SER A 297 8.89 -4.05 -3.37
N GLY A 298 10.17 -3.97 -3.02
CA GLY A 298 11.04 -2.90 -3.49
C GLY A 298 12.17 -2.59 -2.51
N ASN A 299 12.84 -1.45 -2.71
CA ASN A 299 13.85 -0.96 -1.79
C ASN A 299 13.18 -0.26 -0.60
N PRO A 300 13.75 -0.38 0.60
CA PRO A 300 13.21 0.30 1.76
C PRO A 300 13.35 1.82 1.60
N SER A 301 12.29 2.56 1.94
CA SER A 301 12.25 4.02 1.84
C SER A 301 11.32 4.63 2.88
N ASN A 302 11.52 5.92 3.15
CA ASN A 302 10.63 6.73 3.97
C ASN A 302 10.02 7.81 3.09
N ARG A 303 8.70 7.95 3.12
CA ARG A 303 7.94 8.86 2.26
C ARG A 303 6.88 9.60 3.05
N VAL A 304 6.69 10.86 2.73
CA VAL A 304 5.56 11.67 3.20
C VAL A 304 4.82 12.16 1.97
N THR A 305 3.51 11.94 1.91
CA THR A 305 2.63 12.41 0.83
C THR A 305 1.53 13.30 1.40
N THR A 306 1.26 14.39 0.72
CA THR A 306 0.12 15.26 1.01
C THR A 306 -1.10 14.77 0.23
N GLY A 307 -2.24 14.66 0.91
CA GLY A 307 -3.53 14.33 0.36
C GLY A 307 -4.41 15.56 0.15
N GLY A 308 -5.72 15.34 0.18
CA GLY A 308 -6.71 16.39 0.01
C GLY A 308 -6.61 17.48 1.07
N VAL A 309 -6.96 18.69 0.68
CA VAL A 309 -7.01 19.83 1.57
C VAL A 309 -8.45 20.19 1.90
N SER A 310 -8.72 20.48 3.16
CA SER A 310 -10.03 20.82 3.71
C SER A 310 -9.90 21.97 4.70
N ARG A 311 -11.02 22.60 5.06
CA ARG A 311 -11.05 23.57 6.16
C ARG A 311 -11.36 22.86 7.47
N ASP A 312 -10.81 23.35 8.57
CA ASP A 312 -11.16 22.85 9.90
C ASP A 312 -12.63 23.16 10.20
N PRO A 313 -13.47 22.15 10.53
CA PRO A 313 -14.88 22.38 10.83
C PRO A 313 -15.11 23.28 12.06
N ALA A 314 -14.17 23.30 13.01
CA ALA A 314 -14.26 24.11 14.22
C ALA A 314 -13.67 25.52 14.04
N ASN A 315 -12.81 25.72 13.05
CA ASN A 315 -12.21 27.03 12.76
C ASN A 315 -11.96 27.19 11.24
N PRO A 316 -12.83 27.92 10.51
CA PRO A 316 -12.70 28.04 9.05
C PRO A 316 -11.46 28.82 8.60
N PHE A 317 -10.74 29.47 9.52
CA PHE A 317 -9.45 30.12 9.29
C PHE A 317 -8.25 29.17 9.43
N VAL A 318 -8.49 27.88 9.62
CA VAL A 318 -7.47 26.83 9.63
C VAL A 318 -7.70 25.89 8.46
N ARG A 319 -6.65 25.67 7.67
CA ARG A 319 -6.60 24.71 6.57
C ARG A 319 -5.98 23.41 7.10
N ARG A 320 -6.67 22.30 6.86
CA ARG A 320 -6.23 20.94 7.16
C ARG A 320 -5.83 20.21 5.88
N THR A 321 -4.54 19.95 5.74
CA THR A 321 -4.01 19.12 4.65
C THR A 321 -3.77 17.71 5.17
N ALA A 322 -4.46 16.71 4.62
CA ALA A 322 -4.18 15.32 4.98
C ALA A 322 -2.73 14.97 4.65
N ILE A 323 -2.04 14.25 5.53
CA ILE A 323 -0.73 13.66 5.25
C ILE A 323 -0.82 12.16 5.46
N GLN A 324 -0.17 11.42 4.57
CA GLN A 324 0.20 10.05 4.80
C GLN A 324 1.73 9.94 4.89
N ALA A 325 2.23 9.43 6.00
CA ALA A 325 3.64 9.10 6.19
C ALA A 325 3.80 7.59 6.14
N GLU A 326 4.79 7.11 5.38
CA GLU A 326 5.13 5.70 5.23
C GLU A 326 6.61 5.49 5.52
N THR A 327 6.94 4.46 6.27
CA THR A 327 8.32 4.07 6.56
C THR A 327 8.52 2.57 6.42
N SER A 328 9.62 2.20 5.80
CA SER A 328 10.11 0.82 5.76
C SER A 328 11.59 0.70 6.10
N ALA A 329 12.20 1.83 6.51
CA ALA A 329 13.54 1.94 7.05
C ALA A 329 13.44 2.64 8.41
N PHE A 330 13.36 1.83 9.47
CA PHE A 330 13.08 2.28 10.83
C PHE A 330 14.34 2.85 11.48
N SER A 331 14.18 3.86 12.33
CA SER A 331 15.26 4.49 13.09
C SER A 331 15.56 3.73 14.39
N ILE A 332 16.82 3.74 14.82
CA ILE A 332 17.22 3.28 16.16
C ILE A 332 17.56 4.51 16.99
N PHE A 333 16.73 4.80 17.99
CA PHE A 333 16.89 5.98 18.86
C PHE A 333 17.71 5.69 20.12
N ASP A 334 17.71 4.44 20.57
CA ASP A 334 18.58 3.96 21.64
C ASP A 334 19.45 2.82 21.08
N PRO A 335 20.67 3.12 20.62
CA PRO A 335 21.59 2.10 20.11
C PRO A 335 22.13 1.17 21.22
N SER A 336 21.84 1.45 22.49
CA SER A 336 22.20 0.58 23.62
C SER A 336 21.12 -0.47 23.94
N ALA A 337 19.92 -0.33 23.38
CA ALA A 337 18.84 -1.30 23.55
C ALA A 337 19.19 -2.65 22.88
N ASP A 338 18.96 -3.75 23.60
CA ASP A 338 19.27 -5.13 23.18
C ASP A 338 18.16 -5.77 22.31
N VAL A 339 17.11 -5.00 22.00
CA VAL A 339 15.89 -5.49 21.35
C VAL A 339 16.01 -5.60 19.84
N VAL A 340 16.71 -4.65 19.19
CA VAL A 340 16.80 -4.57 17.72
C VAL A 340 18.25 -4.75 17.27
N TYR A 341 18.54 -5.91 16.71
CA TYR A 341 19.85 -6.25 16.17
C TYR A 341 19.72 -7.14 14.93
N ILE A 342 20.80 -7.29 14.17
CA ILE A 342 20.78 -8.07 12.93
C ILE A 342 20.26 -9.50 13.17
N GLY A 343 19.24 -9.88 12.39
CA GLY A 343 18.52 -11.13 12.53
C GLY A 343 17.39 -11.11 13.55
N ALA A 344 17.33 -10.26 14.58
CA ALA A 344 16.31 -10.31 15.65
C ALA A 344 14.86 -10.53 15.15
N VAL A 345 14.06 -11.35 15.85
CA VAL A 345 12.63 -11.57 15.50
C VAL A 345 11.76 -10.63 16.31
N ILE A 346 10.80 -9.99 15.66
CA ILE A 346 9.89 -9.00 16.22
C ILE A 346 8.45 -9.46 16.01
N ASP A 347 7.61 -9.28 17.02
CA ASP A 347 6.16 -9.53 16.93
C ASP A 347 5.51 -8.54 15.95
N GLY A 348 4.72 -9.06 15.00
CA GLY A 348 4.11 -8.25 13.95
C GLY A 348 3.19 -7.14 14.45
N ASN A 349 2.42 -7.37 15.53
CA ASN A 349 1.57 -6.33 16.12
C ASN A 349 2.40 -5.17 16.68
N SER A 350 3.55 -5.49 17.30
CA SER A 350 4.48 -4.50 17.84
C SER A 350 5.25 -3.70 16.78
N VAL A 351 5.22 -4.12 15.52
CA VAL A 351 5.79 -3.34 14.42
C VAL A 351 4.86 -2.18 14.07
N ALA A 352 3.54 -2.40 14.08
CA ALA A 352 2.57 -1.33 13.79
C ALA A 352 2.63 -0.19 14.81
N ASP A 353 2.79 -0.51 16.09
CA ASP A 353 2.92 0.49 17.16
C ASP A 353 4.37 0.95 17.42
N GLN A 354 5.34 0.34 16.73
CA GLN A 354 6.79 0.58 16.85
C GLN A 354 7.35 0.38 18.27
N SER A 355 6.71 -0.47 19.07
CA SER A 355 7.29 -0.96 20.32
C SER A 355 8.33 -2.07 20.08
N PHE A 356 8.36 -2.66 18.88
CA PHE A 356 9.33 -3.66 18.43
C PHE A 356 9.61 -4.77 19.46
N ARG A 357 8.56 -5.34 20.03
CA ARG A 357 8.66 -6.37 21.06
C ARG A 357 9.36 -7.62 20.49
N PRO A 358 10.46 -8.08 21.12
CA PRO A 358 11.23 -9.21 20.59
C PRO A 358 10.51 -10.53 20.82
N ILE A 359 10.69 -11.46 19.89
CA ILE A 359 10.30 -12.87 20.01
C ILE A 359 11.58 -13.66 20.29
N LEU A 360 11.68 -14.22 21.50
CA LEU A 360 12.78 -15.08 21.89
C LEU A 360 12.51 -16.50 21.40
N ALA A 361 13.24 -16.92 20.37
CA ALA A 361 13.09 -18.20 19.70
C ALA A 361 14.45 -18.70 19.23
N ASN A 362 14.70 -20.01 19.37
CA ASN A 362 15.93 -20.65 18.86
C ASN A 362 16.04 -20.50 17.35
N ARG A 363 17.25 -20.22 16.85
CA ARG A 363 17.51 -19.97 15.43
C ARG A 363 18.66 -20.79 14.88
N ALA A 364 18.57 -21.09 13.58
CA ALA A 364 19.70 -21.61 12.84
C ALA A 364 20.82 -20.56 12.78
N PRO A 365 22.09 -20.96 12.60
CA PRO A 365 23.17 -20.04 12.29
C PRO A 365 22.78 -19.13 11.11
N LEU A 366 23.13 -17.85 11.19
CA LEU A 366 22.82 -16.87 10.15
C LEU A 366 24.11 -16.28 9.60
N ASP A 367 24.25 -16.32 8.28
CA ASP A 367 25.33 -15.63 7.59
C ASP A 367 24.98 -14.16 7.40
N ILE A 368 25.95 -13.31 7.71
CA ILE A 368 25.86 -11.87 7.54
C ILE A 368 26.95 -11.37 6.60
N THR A 369 26.62 -10.32 5.86
CA THR A 369 27.52 -9.67 4.91
C THR A 369 27.52 -8.16 5.16
N ILE A 370 28.72 -7.57 5.20
CA ILE A 370 28.91 -6.11 5.21
C ILE A 370 28.96 -5.55 3.79
N ASP A 371 28.37 -4.37 3.57
CA ASP A 371 28.40 -3.70 2.27
C ASP A 371 29.64 -2.81 2.02
N LEU A 372 30.81 -3.29 2.46
CA LEU A 372 32.09 -2.61 2.26
C LEU A 372 33.00 -3.44 1.34
N THR A 373 33.29 -2.93 0.15
CA THR A 373 34.13 -3.60 -0.86
C THR A 373 35.62 -3.53 -0.56
N SER A 374 36.06 -2.63 0.32
CA SER A 374 37.46 -2.42 0.68
C SER A 374 37.87 -3.07 2.00
N ILE A 375 37.05 -3.97 2.58
CA ILE A 375 37.46 -4.75 3.75
C ILE A 375 38.71 -5.59 3.40
N ARG A 376 39.71 -5.62 4.29
CA ARG A 376 41.00 -6.28 4.02
C ARG A 376 40.92 -7.81 4.01
N GLY A 377 39.89 -8.41 4.59
CA GLY A 377 39.66 -9.85 4.60
C GLY A 377 38.24 -10.22 4.16
N SER A 378 37.59 -11.13 4.88
CA SER A 378 36.25 -11.58 4.53
C SER A 378 35.20 -10.52 4.90
N PRO A 379 34.34 -10.09 3.95
CA PRO A 379 33.20 -9.23 4.23
C PRO A 379 32.02 -10.00 4.87
N THR A 380 32.18 -11.30 5.12
CA THR A 380 31.14 -12.18 5.68
C THR A 380 31.55 -12.75 7.02
N ALA A 381 30.56 -13.04 7.86
CA ALA A 381 30.72 -13.81 9.09
C ALA A 381 29.43 -14.60 9.39
N THR A 382 29.56 -15.68 10.15
CA THR A 382 28.42 -16.48 10.61
C THR A 382 28.10 -16.15 12.07
N ILE A 383 26.85 -15.81 12.35
CA ILE A 383 26.32 -15.72 13.71
C ILE A 383 25.88 -17.13 14.12
N ALA A 384 26.72 -17.83 14.90
CA ALA A 384 26.48 -19.22 15.27
C ALA A 384 25.18 -19.43 16.08
N ASP A 385 24.87 -18.50 16.99
CA ASP A 385 23.62 -18.49 17.76
C ASP A 385 23.02 -17.07 17.71
N PRO A 386 22.08 -16.81 16.79
CA PRO A 386 21.45 -15.51 16.63
C PRO A 386 20.42 -15.13 17.69
N THR A 387 20.17 -15.98 18.68
CA THR A 387 19.24 -15.67 19.79
C THR A 387 19.78 -14.63 20.76
N ARG A 388 21.11 -14.39 20.71
CA ARG A 388 21.81 -13.48 21.63
C ARG A 388 22.36 -12.27 20.89
N TYR A 389 22.01 -11.08 21.38
CA TYR A 389 22.56 -9.81 20.92
C TYR A 389 24.10 -9.81 20.88
N SER A 390 24.75 -10.36 21.91
CA SER A 390 26.22 -10.43 22.02
C SER A 390 26.89 -11.15 20.86
N ASN A 391 26.28 -12.24 20.37
CA ASN A 391 26.84 -13.05 19.29
C ASN A 391 26.75 -12.31 17.95
N ALA A 392 25.63 -11.62 17.71
CA ALA A 392 25.48 -10.77 16.55
C ALA A 392 26.50 -9.63 16.55
N GLN A 393 26.71 -8.97 17.69
CA GLN A 393 27.73 -7.93 17.85
C GLN A 393 29.14 -8.46 17.64
N GLN A 394 29.45 -9.65 18.16
CA GLN A 394 30.76 -10.28 17.97
C GLN A 394 31.03 -10.58 16.49
N ALA A 395 30.04 -11.10 15.75
CA ALA A 395 30.17 -11.35 14.32
C ALA A 395 30.44 -10.06 13.54
N VAL A 396 29.66 -9.00 13.80
CA VAL A 396 29.89 -7.67 13.18
C VAL A 396 31.28 -7.13 13.50
N ARG A 397 31.70 -7.19 14.77
CA ARG A 397 33.04 -6.74 15.19
C ARG A 397 34.16 -7.52 14.51
N SER A 398 33.99 -8.82 14.30
CA SER A 398 34.99 -9.66 13.62
C SER A 398 35.22 -9.26 12.16
N ILE A 399 34.21 -8.68 11.50
CA ILE A 399 34.35 -8.11 10.16
C ILE A 399 35.05 -6.75 10.24
N ILE A 400 34.55 -5.86 11.09
CA ILE A 400 35.05 -4.47 11.20
C ILE A 400 36.51 -4.42 11.69
N SER A 401 36.92 -5.30 12.59
CA SER A 401 38.29 -5.34 13.13
C SER A 401 39.36 -5.67 12.10
N GLN A 402 38.97 -6.20 10.93
CA GLN A 402 39.90 -6.46 9.82
C GLN A 402 40.38 -5.16 9.17
N GLY A 403 39.65 -4.06 9.37
CA GLY A 403 39.94 -2.75 8.78
C GLY A 403 39.73 -2.73 7.27
N VAL A 404 40.04 -1.58 6.68
CA VAL A 404 39.80 -1.29 5.26
C VAL A 404 41.08 -0.94 4.52
N SER A 405 41.17 -1.32 3.25
CA SER A 405 42.34 -1.13 2.38
C SER A 405 42.39 0.26 1.75
N ALA A 406 41.28 0.99 1.75
CA ALA A 406 41.15 2.33 1.17
C ALA A 406 40.20 3.19 2.01
N ALA A 407 40.32 4.51 1.85
CA ALA A 407 39.41 5.47 2.47
C ALA A 407 37.99 5.33 1.88
N ILE A 408 36.97 5.44 2.71
CA ILE A 408 35.57 5.20 2.35
C ILE A 408 34.74 6.43 2.68
N PRO A 409 34.04 7.03 1.69
CA PRO A 409 33.08 8.09 1.98
C PRO A 409 31.80 7.51 2.60
N ALA A 410 31.22 8.21 3.57
CA ALA A 410 29.90 7.88 4.10
C ALA A 410 28.82 8.10 3.04
N ARG A 411 27.81 7.21 3.01
CA ARG A 411 26.61 7.41 2.18
C ARG A 411 25.67 8.37 2.89
N MET A 412 25.55 9.59 2.39
CA MET A 412 24.71 10.62 2.99
C MET A 412 23.29 10.58 2.44
N GLN A 413 22.31 10.38 3.32
CA GLN A 413 20.88 10.54 3.03
C GLN A 413 20.38 11.81 3.70
N PHE A 414 19.44 12.46 3.02
CA PHE A 414 19.12 13.84 3.31
C PHE A 414 17.63 14.09 3.04
N ARG A 415 16.89 14.54 4.07
CA ARG A 415 15.45 14.80 4.00
C ARG A 415 15.12 16.10 4.73
N MET A 416 14.45 17.02 4.05
CA MET A 416 13.94 18.26 4.65
C MET A 416 12.42 18.31 4.58
N VAL A 417 11.79 18.78 5.65
CA VAL A 417 10.34 18.98 5.75
C VAL A 417 10.08 20.31 6.44
N GLU A 418 9.35 21.20 5.78
CA GLU A 418 8.82 22.38 6.47
C GLU A 418 7.70 21.94 7.43
N VAL A 419 7.84 22.25 8.71
CA VAL A 419 6.90 21.87 9.76
C VAL A 419 6.07 23.08 10.19
N LYS A 420 4.75 22.91 10.24
CA LYS A 420 3.78 24.01 10.48
C LYS A 420 3.03 23.91 11.81
N SER A 421 3.11 22.76 12.47
CA SER A 421 2.47 22.48 13.76
C SER A 421 3.21 21.36 14.47
N GLN A 422 2.95 21.18 15.78
CA GLN A 422 3.54 20.08 16.55
C GLN A 422 3.13 18.72 15.96
N ASP A 423 1.85 18.54 15.63
CA ASP A 423 1.37 17.30 14.99
C ASP A 423 2.08 17.02 13.65
N HIS A 424 2.37 18.07 12.86
CA HIS A 424 3.14 17.92 11.63
C HIS A 424 4.61 17.56 11.92
N LEU A 425 5.24 18.17 12.93
CA LEU A 425 6.59 17.82 13.35
C LEU A 425 6.67 16.36 13.84
N ASP A 426 5.75 15.93 14.68
CA ASP A 426 5.67 14.56 15.20
C ASP A 426 5.46 13.54 14.06
N LEU A 427 4.64 13.89 13.07
CA LEU A 427 4.43 13.08 11.87
C LEU A 427 5.61 13.11 10.88
N ALA A 428 6.37 14.21 10.81
CA ALA A 428 7.54 14.33 9.95
C ALA A 428 8.75 13.57 10.52
N LEU A 429 8.96 13.66 11.84
CA LEU A 429 9.85 12.78 12.60
C LEU A 429 9.38 11.32 12.47
N GLY A 430 8.07 11.13 12.30
CA GLY A 430 7.45 10.11 11.47
C GLY A 430 7.79 8.68 11.82
N VAL A 431 6.85 8.02 12.50
CA VAL A 431 6.55 6.58 12.37
C VAL A 431 7.75 5.62 12.57
N GLY A 432 8.90 6.09 13.04
CA GLY A 432 10.02 5.30 13.54
C GLY A 432 10.37 5.66 14.98
N ILE A 433 9.70 6.67 15.56
CA ILE A 433 9.85 7.05 16.96
C ILE A 433 9.06 6.02 17.79
N GLY A 434 9.69 4.89 18.10
CA GLY A 434 9.32 4.18 19.32
C GLY A 434 9.30 5.18 20.47
N ARG A 435 8.45 4.97 21.48
CA ARG A 435 8.07 5.85 22.63
C ARG A 435 9.10 6.82 23.29
N GLY A 436 10.34 6.96 22.84
CA GLY A 436 11.26 8.03 23.20
C GLY A 436 10.86 9.36 22.57
N ASP A 437 10.46 10.31 23.39
CA ASP A 437 10.36 11.73 22.99
C ASP A 437 11.74 12.20 22.51
N VAL A 438 11.85 12.58 21.24
CA VAL A 438 13.09 13.15 20.66
C VAL A 438 13.35 14.56 21.22
N GLY A 439 12.40 15.13 21.97
CA GLY A 439 12.53 16.40 22.68
C GLY A 439 12.66 17.62 21.76
N LEU A 440 12.59 17.43 20.44
CA LEU A 440 12.68 18.50 19.45
C LEU A 440 11.39 19.33 19.48
N ARG A 441 11.51 20.58 19.92
CA ARG A 441 10.43 21.55 19.94
C ARG A 441 10.95 22.88 19.40
N PRO A 442 10.16 23.63 18.63
CA PRO A 442 10.54 24.97 18.23
C PRO A 442 10.67 25.86 19.47
N GLN A 443 11.75 26.64 19.55
CA GLN A 443 12.02 27.54 20.66
C GLN A 443 10.94 28.62 20.80
N THR A 444 10.33 29.02 19.69
CA THR A 444 9.32 30.08 19.66
C THR A 444 7.87 29.57 19.60
N GLY A 445 7.65 28.25 19.71
CA GLY A 445 6.37 27.62 19.41
C GLY A 445 6.04 27.66 17.91
N PHE A 446 4.82 27.28 17.50
CA PHE A 446 4.37 27.27 16.09
C PHE A 446 3.56 28.51 15.70
N SER A 447 3.80 29.66 16.32
CA SER A 447 3.10 30.90 15.94
C SER A 447 3.68 31.52 14.67
N ASP A 448 2.81 31.85 13.72
CA ASP A 448 3.16 32.55 12.47
C ASP A 448 3.41 34.05 12.70
N SER A 449 2.96 34.61 13.84
CA SER A 449 3.26 35.98 14.26
C SER A 449 4.75 36.29 14.40
N ASN A 450 5.60 35.26 14.46
CA ASN A 450 7.03 35.40 14.64
C ASN A 450 7.79 35.64 13.31
N GLY A 451 7.13 35.42 12.17
CA GLY A 451 7.74 35.52 10.83
C GLY A 451 8.89 34.54 10.62
N LEU A 452 8.77 33.33 11.20
CA LEU A 452 9.80 32.29 11.15
C LEU A 452 9.31 31.08 10.36
N SER A 453 10.10 30.65 9.38
CA SER A 453 10.00 29.30 8.82
C SER A 453 10.59 28.29 9.81
N ARG A 454 10.07 27.07 9.77
CA ARG A 454 10.50 25.96 10.64
C ARG A 454 10.77 24.75 9.76
N THR A 455 12.03 24.37 9.65
CA THR A 455 12.46 23.28 8.77
C THR A 455 13.05 22.17 9.60
N LEU A 456 12.43 21.00 9.58
CA LEU A 456 13.03 19.76 10.08
C LEU A 456 13.97 19.22 9.01
N VAL A 457 15.22 18.97 9.39
CA VAL A 457 16.25 18.38 8.55
C VAL A 457 16.72 17.09 9.17
N GLU A 458 16.50 15.97 8.49
CA GLU A 458 17.06 14.67 8.84
C GLU A 458 18.27 14.39 7.94
N MET A 459 19.43 14.25 8.58
CA MET A 459 20.68 13.87 7.93
C MET A 459 21.12 12.50 8.45
N THR A 460 21.38 11.57 7.55
CA THR A 460 21.91 10.25 7.89
C THR A 460 23.20 10.01 7.14
N GLN A 461 24.28 9.70 7.85
CA GLN A 461 25.55 9.28 7.27
C GLN A 461 25.73 7.80 7.57
N ILE A 462 25.50 6.97 6.55
CA ILE A 462 25.63 5.52 6.65
C ILE A 462 27.08 5.16 6.30
N TYR A 463 27.80 4.60 7.25
CA TYR A 463 29.17 4.13 7.04
C TYR A 463 29.17 2.76 6.39
N TYR A 464 28.31 1.86 6.88
CA TYR A 464 28.11 0.54 6.32
C TYR A 464 26.73 -0.02 6.71
N THR A 465 26.28 -1.03 5.99
CA THR A 465 25.14 -1.87 6.36
C THR A 465 25.60 -3.31 6.56
N ILE A 466 24.98 -3.97 7.52
CA ILE A 466 25.08 -5.41 7.72
C ILE A 466 23.76 -6.01 7.25
N ASN A 467 23.84 -7.01 6.39
CA ASN A 467 22.71 -7.70 5.79
C ASN A 467 22.78 -9.17 6.18
N ILE A 468 21.63 -9.81 6.42
CA ILE A 468 21.58 -11.27 6.46
C ILE A 468 21.40 -11.82 5.05
N ASP A 469 21.93 -13.01 4.81
CA ASP A 469 21.53 -13.80 3.65
C ASP A 469 20.07 -14.25 3.84
N ILE A 470 19.19 -13.73 2.98
CA ILE A 470 17.74 -13.88 3.13
C ILE A 470 17.39 -15.38 3.09
N PRO A 471 16.82 -15.95 4.17
CA PRO A 471 16.40 -17.33 4.18
C PRO A 471 15.27 -17.56 3.17
N ASN A 472 15.36 -18.64 2.40
CA ASN A 472 14.32 -18.99 1.43
C ASN A 472 12.98 -19.36 2.10
N THR A 473 12.99 -19.76 3.38
CA THR A 473 11.79 -20.13 4.15
C THR A 473 11.98 -19.82 5.64
N ALA A 474 10.88 -19.69 6.39
CA ALA A 474 10.93 -19.60 7.85
C ALA A 474 11.66 -20.80 8.49
N ALA A 475 11.52 -21.99 7.90
CA ALA A 475 12.22 -23.19 8.37
C ALA A 475 13.75 -23.09 8.28
N ALA A 476 14.27 -22.45 7.23
CA ALA A 476 15.70 -22.21 7.09
C ALA A 476 16.24 -21.21 8.15
N PHE A 477 15.39 -20.33 8.66
CA PHE A 477 15.78 -19.30 9.62
C PHE A 477 15.79 -19.79 11.07
N PHE A 478 14.78 -20.57 11.47
CA PHE A 478 14.68 -21.11 12.83
C PHE A 478 15.44 -22.45 13.01
N GLY A 479 15.67 -23.19 11.91
CA GLY A 479 16.35 -24.48 11.93
C GLY A 479 15.45 -25.65 12.33
N THR A 480 16.07 -26.82 12.55
CA THR A 480 15.39 -28.09 12.93
C THR A 480 15.71 -28.57 14.34
N VAL A 481 16.58 -27.87 15.09
CA VAL A 481 17.17 -28.39 16.33
C VAL A 481 16.98 -27.39 17.47
N GLY A 482 16.19 -27.78 18.47
CA GLY A 482 16.04 -27.05 19.73
C GLY A 482 14.66 -27.22 20.35
N SER A 483 14.58 -27.67 21.59
CA SER A 483 13.36 -27.99 22.35
C SER A 483 12.54 -26.78 22.84
N ASN A 484 12.64 -25.63 22.18
CA ASN A 484 11.94 -24.40 22.57
C ASN A 484 11.78 -23.46 21.36
N ILE A 485 11.17 -23.93 20.26
CA ILE A 485 11.13 -23.09 19.07
C ILE A 485 10.23 -21.87 19.29
N VAL A 486 9.04 -21.95 19.89
CA VAL A 486 8.27 -20.76 20.29
C VAL A 486 7.23 -21.15 21.36
N SER A 487 7.02 -20.35 22.41
CA SER A 487 5.84 -20.51 23.27
C SER A 487 4.57 -20.19 22.48
N ALA A 488 3.59 -21.11 22.47
CA ALA A 488 2.41 -21.11 21.60
C ALA A 488 1.55 -19.81 21.58
N GLY A 489 1.78 -18.89 22.54
CA GLY A 489 1.10 -17.59 22.64
C GLY A 489 1.73 -16.43 21.84
N LEU A 490 2.85 -16.63 21.14
CA LEU A 490 3.56 -15.53 20.43
C LEU A 490 3.04 -15.28 18.99
N LEU A 491 2.40 -16.27 18.37
CA LEU A 491 1.83 -16.12 17.02
C LEU A 491 0.38 -15.62 17.09
N ASN A 492 0.23 -14.31 17.17
CA ASN A 492 -1.05 -13.61 17.01
C ASN A 492 -1.59 -13.73 15.56
N GLN A 493 -2.60 -12.94 15.18
CA GLN A 493 -3.14 -12.88 13.81
C GLN A 493 -2.13 -12.33 12.76
N THR A 494 -1.01 -11.75 13.21
CA THR A 494 -0.02 -11.09 12.35
C THR A 494 1.30 -11.86 12.35
N ALA A 495 1.88 -12.02 11.15
CA ALA A 495 3.14 -12.72 10.95
C ALA A 495 4.29 -12.04 11.71
N PRO A 496 5.25 -12.81 12.26
CA PRO A 496 6.49 -12.26 12.79
C PRO A 496 7.35 -11.63 11.69
N TYR A 497 8.18 -10.68 12.08
CA TYR A 497 9.16 -10.03 11.21
C TYR A 497 10.57 -10.27 11.74
N TYR A 498 11.56 -10.24 10.87
CA TYR A 498 12.97 -10.32 11.26
C TYR A 498 13.77 -9.12 10.75
N VAL A 499 14.79 -8.73 11.50
CA VAL A 499 15.72 -7.66 11.12
C VAL A 499 16.65 -8.18 10.03
N SER A 500 16.39 -7.81 8.78
CA SER A 500 17.15 -8.30 7.63
C SER A 500 18.39 -7.45 7.32
N GLN A 501 18.38 -6.20 7.76
CA GLN A 501 19.46 -5.24 7.51
C GLN A 501 19.54 -4.27 8.69
N VAL A 502 20.76 -3.91 9.07
CA VAL A 502 21.05 -2.84 10.04
C VAL A 502 22.04 -1.88 9.42
N SER A 503 21.73 -0.58 9.46
CA SER A 503 22.59 0.51 9.02
C SER A 503 23.39 1.02 10.21
N TYR A 504 24.70 1.18 10.03
CA TYR A 504 25.63 1.70 11.03
C TYR A 504 26.22 3.03 10.58
N GLY A 505 26.35 3.96 11.50
CA GLY A 505 26.91 5.28 11.24
C GLY A 505 26.44 6.31 12.26
N ARG A 506 25.99 7.46 11.76
CA ARG A 506 25.40 8.54 12.57
C ARG A 506 24.21 9.19 11.85
N ARG A 507 23.31 9.74 12.65
CA ARG A 507 22.10 10.42 12.19
C ARG A 507 21.85 11.64 13.05
N ALA A 508 21.41 12.74 12.45
CA ALA A 508 21.00 13.93 13.18
C ALA A 508 19.67 14.46 12.65
N TYR A 509 18.88 14.97 13.57
CA TYR A 509 17.67 15.73 13.32
C TYR A 509 17.93 17.17 13.75
N PHE A 510 17.81 18.10 12.82
CA PHE A 510 17.92 19.53 13.09
C PHE A 510 16.56 20.18 12.90
N LEU A 511 16.11 20.95 13.87
CA LEU A 511 15.00 21.87 13.72
C LEU A 511 15.57 23.27 13.56
N ILE A 512 15.44 23.82 12.36
CA ILE A 512 15.93 25.15 11.99
C ILE A 512 14.75 26.11 12.00
N GLU A 513 14.81 27.11 12.86
CA GLU A 513 13.90 28.26 12.91
C GLU A 513 14.60 29.46 12.27
N SER A 514 14.04 30.05 11.21
CA SER A 514 14.69 31.16 10.49
C SER A 514 13.70 32.17 9.91
N THR A 515 14.14 33.43 9.73
CA THR A 515 13.41 34.41 8.90
C THR A 515 13.56 34.15 7.40
N GLU A 516 14.48 33.28 6.98
CA GLU A 516 14.58 32.82 5.58
C GLU A 516 13.45 31.82 5.26
N SER A 517 13.13 31.64 3.98
CA SER A 517 12.16 30.62 3.57
C SER A 517 12.74 29.21 3.71
N SER A 518 11.89 28.21 3.98
CA SER A 518 12.32 26.80 4.00
C SER A 518 12.97 26.34 2.69
N GLN A 519 12.55 26.91 1.55
CA GLN A 519 13.18 26.65 0.26
C GLN A 519 14.60 27.22 0.18
N ALA A 520 14.84 28.44 0.67
CA ALA A 520 16.18 29.03 0.70
C ALA A 520 17.12 28.22 1.61
N ILE A 521 16.64 27.80 2.78
CA ILE A 521 17.37 26.86 3.65
C ILE A 521 17.65 25.56 2.89
N GLN A 522 16.67 25.10 2.10
CA GLN A 522 16.78 23.86 1.34
C GLN A 522 17.93 23.89 0.33
N GLU A 523 17.92 24.90 -0.54
CA GLU A 523 18.93 25.08 -1.59
C GLU A 523 20.34 25.20 -1.00
N GLN A 524 20.46 25.87 0.14
CA GLN A 524 21.73 26.10 0.83
C GLN A 524 22.31 24.81 1.42
N LEU A 525 21.51 24.02 2.13
CA LEU A 525 21.97 22.74 2.70
C LEU A 525 22.20 21.67 1.62
N ASP A 526 21.43 21.67 0.52
CA ASP A 526 21.69 20.81 -0.64
C ASP A 526 23.06 21.12 -1.28
N ALA A 527 23.42 22.41 -1.38
CA ALA A 527 24.74 22.82 -1.86
C ALA A 527 25.88 22.37 -0.91
N ALA A 528 25.69 22.50 0.40
CA ALA A 528 26.64 21.99 1.40
C ALA A 528 26.83 20.47 1.27
N LYS A 529 25.73 19.73 1.15
CA LYS A 529 25.72 18.28 0.92
C LYS A 529 26.52 17.90 -0.32
N ALA A 530 26.21 18.52 -1.47
CA ALA A 530 26.89 18.21 -2.73
C ALA A 530 28.40 18.49 -2.66
N THR A 531 28.80 19.53 -1.91
CA THR A 531 30.21 19.86 -1.70
C THR A 531 30.90 18.81 -0.82
N ALA A 532 30.24 18.36 0.25
CA ALA A 532 30.76 17.31 1.13
C ALA A 532 30.96 15.99 0.38
N GLU A 533 30.02 15.63 -0.48
CA GLU A 533 30.11 14.40 -1.29
C GLU A 533 31.23 14.45 -2.35
N ARG A 534 31.56 15.64 -2.87
CA ARG A 534 32.70 15.84 -3.79
C ARG A 534 34.05 15.84 -3.08
N ASN A 535 34.08 16.19 -1.80
CA ASN A 535 35.29 16.27 -0.99
C ASN A 535 35.14 15.53 0.36
N PRO A 536 34.89 14.21 0.34
CA PRO A 536 34.53 13.47 1.55
C PRO A 536 35.67 13.30 2.57
N PHE A 537 36.91 13.63 2.18
CA PHE A 537 38.11 13.57 3.01
C PHE A 537 38.73 14.95 3.27
N GLY A 538 38.01 16.03 2.92
CA GLY A 538 38.46 17.41 3.14
C GLY A 538 38.28 17.86 4.59
N ALA A 539 39.11 18.80 5.04
CA ALA A 539 39.07 19.31 6.41
C ALA A 539 38.02 20.41 6.67
N ALA A 540 37.44 21.02 5.62
CA ALA A 540 36.46 22.09 5.75
C ALA A 540 35.50 22.19 4.54
N LEU A 541 34.24 22.52 4.80
CA LEU A 541 33.27 22.93 3.78
C LEU A 541 33.35 24.44 3.56
N SER A 542 33.74 24.84 2.35
CA SER A 542 33.61 26.24 1.93
C SER A 542 32.21 26.47 1.34
N VAL A 543 31.36 27.19 2.08
CA VAL A 543 30.07 27.67 1.57
C VAL A 543 30.25 29.04 0.92
N SER A 544 29.43 29.38 -0.08
CA SER A 544 29.53 30.67 -0.76
C SER A 544 29.29 31.83 0.23
N SER A 545 29.96 32.96 0.00
CA SER A 545 29.77 34.18 0.80
C SER A 545 28.32 34.66 0.81
N GLY A 546 27.57 34.43 -0.29
CA GLY A 546 26.15 34.71 -0.38
C GLY A 546 25.28 33.83 0.52
N MET A 547 25.56 32.52 0.57
CA MET A 547 24.86 31.56 1.45
C MET A 547 25.13 31.88 2.91
N ARG A 548 26.39 32.10 3.28
CA ARG A 548 26.76 32.47 4.65
C ARG A 548 26.17 33.80 5.08
N GLY A 549 26.21 34.80 4.19
CA GLY A 549 25.59 36.09 4.43
C GLY A 549 24.07 36.04 4.58
N SER A 550 23.36 35.06 3.99
CA SER A 550 21.93 34.85 4.21
C SER A 550 21.65 34.28 5.61
N PHE A 551 22.42 33.28 6.07
CA PHE A 551 22.34 32.79 7.45
C PHE A 551 22.71 33.85 8.49
N ASP A 552 23.79 34.61 8.27
CA ASP A 552 24.29 35.62 9.21
C ASP A 552 23.34 36.83 9.33
N ARG A 553 22.60 37.17 8.26
CA ARG A 553 21.62 38.28 8.25
C ARG A 553 20.22 37.85 8.70
N SER A 554 19.94 36.56 8.77
CA SER A 554 18.65 36.02 9.19
C SER A 554 18.65 35.67 10.67
N ARG A 555 17.48 35.73 11.31
CA ARG A 555 17.33 35.26 12.70
C ARG A 555 17.20 33.74 12.68
N THR A 556 18.34 33.05 12.57
CA THR A 556 18.37 31.58 12.50
C THR A 556 18.78 30.95 13.82
N SER A 557 18.00 29.99 14.31
CA SER A 557 18.33 29.15 15.46
C SER A 557 18.20 27.68 15.09
N ILE A 558 19.18 26.86 15.50
CA ILE A 558 19.20 25.43 15.25
C ILE A 558 19.05 24.68 16.57
N THR A 559 18.14 23.71 16.60
CA THR A 559 18.04 22.72 17.68
C THR A 559 18.38 21.35 17.10
N SER A 560 19.31 20.62 17.71
CA SER A 560 19.80 19.35 17.19
C SER A 560 19.50 18.17 18.12
N TYR A 561 19.14 17.03 17.55
CA TYR A 561 19.15 15.74 18.22
C TYR A 561 20.00 14.76 17.41
N ILE A 562 21.03 14.19 18.01
CA ILE A 562 22.06 13.38 17.33
C ILE A 562 22.03 11.94 17.86
N LEU A 563 22.08 10.98 16.94
CA LEU A 563 22.11 9.54 17.16
C LEU A 563 23.39 8.94 16.56
N GLY A 564 24.09 8.11 17.31
CA GLY A 564 25.27 7.36 16.84
C GLY A 564 26.63 7.86 17.34
N GLY A 565 27.71 7.15 17.00
CA GLY A 565 29.02 7.28 17.66
C GLY A 565 29.98 8.34 17.11
N SER A 566 31.13 8.45 17.80
CA SER A 566 31.89 9.66 18.19
C SER A 566 32.07 10.79 17.17
N GLY A 567 31.28 11.85 17.33
CA GLY A 567 31.55 13.19 16.83
C GLY A 567 30.72 14.19 17.64
N ARG A 568 31.34 14.75 18.69
CA ARG A 568 30.81 15.81 19.60
C ARG A 568 29.31 15.77 19.87
N SER A 569 28.94 15.29 21.06
CA SER A 569 27.68 15.60 21.76
C SER A 569 27.60 17.09 22.17
N ALA A 570 27.97 18.00 21.28
CA ALA A 570 27.72 19.42 21.44
C ALA A 570 26.36 19.73 20.82
N ASN A 571 25.55 20.53 21.50
CA ASN A 571 24.36 21.10 20.88
C ASN A 571 24.81 21.89 19.64
N ILE A 572 24.43 21.42 18.45
CA ILE A 572 24.68 22.14 17.21
C ILE A 572 23.62 23.24 17.13
N THR A 573 24.04 24.47 17.38
CA THR A 573 23.15 25.63 17.49
C THR A 573 23.27 26.61 16.33
N ASP A 574 24.28 26.44 15.47
CA ASP A 574 24.61 27.36 14.37
C ASP A 574 25.01 26.61 13.08
N LEU A 575 25.13 27.38 11.99
CA LEU A 575 25.46 26.85 10.67
C LEU A 575 26.86 26.23 10.63
N ASP A 576 27.85 26.84 11.29
CA ASP A 576 29.22 26.34 11.28
C ASP A 576 29.32 24.97 11.97
N GLY A 577 28.67 24.81 13.11
CA GLY A 577 28.59 23.53 13.82
C GLY A 577 27.88 22.46 12.98
N LEU A 578 26.83 22.83 12.24
CA LEU A 578 26.15 21.92 11.32
C LEU A 578 27.07 21.51 10.16
N LEU A 579 27.74 22.45 9.50
CA LEU A 579 28.67 22.17 8.40
C LEU A 579 29.84 21.31 8.88
N GLN A 580 30.39 21.59 10.06
CA GLN A 580 31.45 20.79 10.65
C GLN A 580 30.98 19.37 10.94
N TRP A 581 29.77 19.19 11.48
CA TRP A 581 29.19 17.87 11.72
C TRP A 581 29.05 17.06 10.43
N ILE A 582 28.66 17.71 9.32
CA ILE A 582 28.62 17.07 7.99
C ILE A 582 30.03 16.57 7.63
N VAL A 583 31.05 17.42 7.67
CA VAL A 583 32.43 17.05 7.29
C VAL A 583 32.98 15.93 8.16
N ASP A 584 32.85 16.06 9.48
CA ASP A 584 33.40 15.11 10.46
C ASP A 584 32.86 13.68 10.31
N GLY A 585 31.70 13.53 9.65
CA GLY A 585 31.08 12.25 9.38
C GLY A 585 31.20 11.75 7.94
N MET A 586 31.89 12.47 7.04
CA MET A 586 32.05 12.00 5.66
C MET A 586 33.14 10.94 5.50
N ASP A 587 34.19 10.94 6.32
CA ASP A 587 35.19 9.87 6.33
C ASP A 587 34.67 8.67 7.16
N ALA A 588 34.02 7.71 6.50
CA ALA A 588 33.52 6.51 7.16
C ALA A 588 34.68 5.61 7.63
N SER A 589 35.79 5.56 6.89
CA SER A 589 36.97 4.74 7.23
C SER A 589 37.60 5.12 8.57
N ALA A 590 37.68 6.41 8.88
CA ALA A 590 38.19 6.91 10.17
C ALA A 590 37.27 6.56 11.35
N ASN A 591 35.98 6.29 11.07
CA ASN A 591 34.94 6.15 12.09
C ASN A 591 34.37 4.72 12.22
N LEU A 592 34.90 3.72 11.50
CA LEU A 592 34.37 2.36 11.46
C LEU A 592 34.20 1.72 12.85
N GLY A 593 35.22 1.80 13.71
CA GLY A 593 35.20 1.19 15.04
C GLY A 593 34.26 1.88 16.05
N GLY A 594 33.86 3.12 15.76
CA GLY A 594 32.93 3.90 16.58
C GLY A 594 31.50 3.95 16.03
N ALA A 595 31.22 3.27 14.91
CA ALA A 595 29.91 3.29 14.27
C ALA A 595 28.87 2.57 15.14
N LEU A 596 27.70 3.20 15.31
CA LEU A 596 26.58 2.64 16.07
C LEU A 596 25.40 2.33 15.13
N PRO A 597 24.51 1.38 15.50
CA PRO A 597 23.32 1.10 14.72
C PRO A 597 22.38 2.32 14.76
N ILE A 598 21.95 2.78 13.58
CA ILE A 598 21.13 4.00 13.41
C ILE A 598 19.78 3.72 12.74
N GLY A 599 19.64 2.57 12.10
CA GLY A 599 18.38 2.15 11.50
C GLY A 599 18.39 0.71 11.03
N PHE A 600 17.22 0.19 10.69
CA PHE A 600 17.04 -1.21 10.33
C PHE A 600 15.86 -1.42 9.38
N VAL A 601 15.88 -2.58 8.72
CA VAL A 601 14.82 -3.02 7.81
C VAL A 601 14.25 -4.34 8.33
N LEU A 602 12.92 -4.42 8.35
CA LEU A 602 12.20 -5.63 8.72
C LEU A 602 11.66 -6.33 7.47
N ARG A 603 11.77 -7.65 7.45
CA ARG A 603 11.11 -8.51 6.46
C ARG A 603 10.16 -9.49 7.14
N SER A 604 9.03 -9.76 6.50
CA SER A 604 8.08 -10.73 7.01
C SER A 604 8.67 -12.14 6.94
N MET A 605 8.53 -12.89 8.03
CA MET A 605 8.86 -14.32 8.05
C MET A 605 8.00 -15.15 7.09
N LYS A 606 6.83 -14.62 6.67
CA LYS A 606 5.89 -15.30 5.79
C LYS A 606 6.39 -15.40 4.36
N ASP A 607 6.86 -14.28 3.80
CA ASP A 607 7.12 -14.13 2.36
C ASP A 607 8.35 -13.26 2.05
N ASN A 608 9.14 -12.89 3.05
CA ASN A 608 10.30 -11.99 2.94
C ASN A 608 9.99 -10.58 2.41
N ALA A 609 8.71 -10.20 2.32
CA ALA A 609 8.33 -8.85 1.91
C ALA A 609 8.71 -7.83 2.99
N ILE A 610 9.10 -6.62 2.56
CA ILE A 610 9.57 -5.58 3.48
C ILE A 610 8.38 -5.02 4.26
N ALA A 611 8.52 -4.87 5.58
CA ALA A 611 7.53 -4.23 6.44
C ALA A 611 7.41 -2.74 6.10
N VAL A 612 6.18 -2.26 5.95
CA VAL A 612 5.88 -0.84 5.77
C VAL A 612 4.90 -0.42 6.83
N VAL A 613 5.22 0.60 7.61
CA VAL A 613 4.27 1.22 8.53
C VAL A 613 3.82 2.56 7.97
N SER A 614 2.51 2.75 7.85
CA SER A 614 1.89 3.99 7.45
C SER A 614 1.09 4.64 8.58
N ARG A 615 1.10 5.97 8.64
CA ARG A 615 0.23 6.77 9.49
C ARG A 615 -0.44 7.87 8.67
N VAL A 616 -1.68 8.15 9.00
CA VAL A 616 -2.41 9.29 8.45
C VAL A 616 -2.56 10.34 9.55
N GLY A 617 -2.24 11.57 9.21
CA GLY A 617 -2.45 12.74 10.07
C GLY A 617 -2.91 13.93 9.22
N ALA A 618 -2.87 15.12 9.81
CA ALA A 618 -3.19 16.36 9.11
C ALA A 618 -2.21 17.47 9.50
N ILE A 619 -1.77 18.26 8.52
CA ILE A 619 -1.15 19.56 8.78
C ILE A 619 -2.27 20.53 9.07
N SER A 620 -2.19 21.21 10.20
CA SER A 620 -2.94 22.44 10.43
C SER A 620 -2.04 23.63 10.11
N ALA A 621 -2.52 24.51 9.24
CA ALA A 621 -1.90 25.80 8.93
C ALA A 621 -2.99 26.86 8.83
N PRO A 622 -2.72 28.15 9.07
CA PRO A 622 -3.70 29.20 8.81
C PRO A 622 -4.15 29.18 7.35
N ALA A 623 -5.45 29.37 7.14
CA ALA A 623 -6.02 29.53 5.82
C ALA A 623 -5.65 30.91 5.26
N PRO A 624 -5.32 31.03 3.95
CA PRO A 624 -5.11 32.31 3.33
C PRO A 624 -6.40 33.12 3.33
N VAL A 625 -6.25 34.41 3.60
CA VAL A 625 -7.37 35.34 3.66
C VAL A 625 -7.19 36.43 2.63
N ARG A 626 -8.31 36.87 2.10
CA ARG A 626 -8.40 37.95 1.16
C ARG A 626 -9.03 39.12 1.88
N ILE A 627 -8.31 40.22 1.98
CA ILE A 627 -8.85 41.48 2.47
C ILE A 627 -9.31 42.27 1.25
N VAL A 628 -10.62 42.49 1.18
CA VAL A 628 -11.24 43.38 0.19
C VAL A 628 -11.33 44.77 0.80
N ILE A 629 -10.70 45.74 0.15
CA ILE A 629 -10.65 47.13 0.59
C ILE A 629 -11.42 47.97 -0.41
N SER A 630 -12.43 48.70 0.07
CA SER A 630 -13.25 49.58 -0.75
C SER A 630 -13.29 50.97 -0.13
N PRO A 631 -12.84 52.04 -0.80
CA PRO A 631 -13.09 53.38 -0.27
C PRO A 631 -14.59 53.66 -0.33
N ILE A 632 -15.11 54.22 0.76
CA ILE A 632 -16.54 54.47 0.95
C ILE A 632 -16.86 55.95 1.10
N ALA A 633 -15.89 56.77 1.50
CA ALA A 633 -16.05 58.22 1.57
C ALA A 633 -14.71 58.93 1.62
N TYR A 634 -14.71 60.23 1.37
CA TYR A 634 -13.57 61.10 1.61
C TYR A 634 -14.02 62.47 2.10
N GLN A 635 -13.11 63.19 2.74
CA GLN A 635 -13.24 64.58 3.17
C GLN A 635 -11.98 65.34 2.79
N ILE A 636 -12.12 66.60 2.38
CA ILE A 636 -11.01 67.46 1.98
C ILE A 636 -11.21 68.82 2.61
N ASP A 637 -10.17 69.35 3.22
CA ASP A 637 -10.10 70.72 3.72
C ASP A 637 -9.09 71.45 2.82
N ASN A 638 -9.55 72.36 1.96
CA ASN A 638 -8.70 72.92 0.91
C ASN A 638 -8.74 74.46 0.85
N GLY A 639 -7.56 75.08 0.76
CA GLY A 639 -7.40 76.48 0.36
C GLY A 639 -7.27 76.60 -1.16
N ASN A 640 -8.34 77.07 -1.82
CA ASN A 640 -8.41 77.69 -3.15
C ASN A 640 -7.67 77.09 -4.39
N ASN A 641 -7.11 75.86 -4.41
CA ASN A 641 -6.46 75.31 -5.61
C ASN A 641 -7.25 74.14 -6.29
N PRO A 642 -7.60 74.18 -7.60
CA PRO A 642 -8.71 73.36 -8.14
C PRO A 642 -8.39 71.95 -8.64
N GLN A 643 -7.15 71.46 -8.58
CA GLN A 643 -6.80 70.14 -9.15
C GLN A 643 -5.56 69.55 -8.45
N THR A 644 -5.70 68.58 -7.56
CA THR A 644 -4.55 67.76 -7.13
C THR A 644 -4.88 66.27 -7.25
N LEU A 645 -3.96 65.52 -7.87
CA LEU A 645 -4.05 64.07 -8.04
C LEU A 645 -3.41 63.36 -6.85
N LEU A 646 -4.22 62.65 -6.07
CA LEU A 646 -3.74 61.72 -5.03
C LEU A 646 -3.53 60.33 -5.64
N ARG A 647 -2.34 59.75 -5.45
CA ARG A 647 -2.03 58.36 -5.80
C ARG A 647 -1.93 57.49 -4.55
N LEU A 648 -2.74 56.44 -4.46
CA LEU A 648 -2.66 55.47 -3.36
C LEU A 648 -1.89 54.24 -3.81
N TYR A 649 -1.02 53.73 -2.93
CA TYR A 649 -0.22 52.53 -3.10
C TYR A 649 -0.63 51.50 -2.05
N LEU A 650 -0.97 50.29 -2.52
CA LEU A 650 -1.34 49.15 -1.69
C LEU A 650 -0.31 48.05 -1.89
N SER A 651 0.23 47.50 -0.79
CA SER A 651 1.13 46.36 -0.82
C SER A 651 0.70 45.34 0.24
N GLY A 652 0.54 44.09 -0.17
CA GLY A 652 0.35 42.95 0.73
C GLY A 652 1.62 42.12 0.81
N GLY A 653 2.14 41.86 2.02
CA GLY A 653 3.31 41.02 2.24
C GLY A 653 4.09 41.32 3.52
N GLN A 654 5.02 40.42 3.88
CA GLN A 654 5.95 40.59 5.00
C GLN A 654 6.91 41.76 4.71
N TRP A 655 6.91 42.78 5.56
CA TRP A 655 7.82 43.93 5.47
C TRP A 655 9.27 43.50 5.75
N GLN A 656 10.16 43.63 4.77
CA GLN A 656 11.60 43.44 4.95
C GLN A 656 12.29 44.79 5.24
N PRO A 657 12.81 45.04 6.45
CA PRO A 657 13.32 46.35 6.88
C PRO A 657 14.58 46.86 6.16
N GLN A 658 15.29 46.01 5.40
CA GLN A 658 16.73 46.22 5.17
C GLN A 658 17.13 46.87 3.83
N ASN A 659 16.21 47.43 3.03
CA ASN A 659 16.62 48.12 1.79
C ASN A 659 15.94 49.49 1.59
N PRO A 660 16.56 50.59 2.07
CA PRO A 660 16.05 51.95 1.93
C PRO A 660 16.16 52.53 0.50
N ALA A 661 16.75 51.78 -0.45
CA ALA A 661 17.09 52.26 -1.79
C ALA A 661 16.13 51.80 -2.91
N VAL A 662 15.02 51.14 -2.57
CA VAL A 662 14.05 50.68 -3.57
C VAL A 662 13.07 51.82 -3.86
N ASP A 663 13.20 52.39 -5.05
CA ASP A 663 12.28 53.36 -5.63
C ASP A 663 10.85 52.78 -5.68
N PRO A 664 9.80 53.48 -5.21
CA PRO A 664 8.41 53.02 -5.35
C PRO A 664 8.00 52.65 -6.79
N ASP A 665 8.70 53.16 -7.81
CA ASP A 665 8.47 52.79 -9.21
C ASP A 665 9.02 51.40 -9.60
N THR A 666 9.72 50.71 -8.69
CA THR A 666 10.23 49.34 -8.88
C THR A 666 9.40 48.26 -8.15
N VAL A 667 8.33 48.64 -7.46
CA VAL A 667 7.35 47.69 -6.91
C VAL A 667 6.45 47.19 -8.04
N VAL A 668 6.64 45.92 -8.42
CA VAL A 668 6.09 45.30 -9.65
C VAL A 668 4.55 45.19 -9.67
N ASP A 669 3.86 45.38 -8.54
CA ASP A 669 2.39 45.34 -8.47
C ASP A 669 1.78 46.59 -7.78
N ALA A 670 2.19 47.79 -8.18
CA ALA A 670 1.57 49.04 -7.74
C ALA A 670 0.32 49.38 -8.59
N TYR A 671 -0.88 49.03 -8.09
CA TYR A 671 -2.13 49.51 -8.68
C TYR A 671 -2.46 50.92 -8.15
N GLY A 672 -2.05 51.94 -8.90
CA GLY A 672 -2.26 53.34 -8.53
C GLY A 672 -3.72 53.78 -8.66
N TRP A 673 -4.27 54.39 -7.61
CA TRP A 673 -5.45 55.25 -7.74
C TRP A 673 -5.04 56.59 -8.34
N HIS A 674 -5.93 57.25 -9.07
CA HIS A 674 -5.81 58.66 -9.43
C HIS A 674 -7.09 59.36 -8.99
N VAL A 675 -7.07 60.02 -7.84
CA VAL A 675 -8.25 60.78 -7.37
C VAL A 675 -8.03 62.26 -7.68
N ALA A 676 -8.86 62.82 -8.56
CA ALA A 676 -8.94 64.26 -8.78
C ALA A 676 -9.90 64.86 -7.75
N LEU A 677 -9.33 65.61 -6.82
CA LEU A 677 -10.04 66.21 -5.70
C LEU A 677 -10.55 67.60 -6.11
N ASN A 678 -11.87 67.85 -6.02
CA ASN A 678 -12.48 69.17 -6.26
C ASN A 678 -13.10 69.71 -4.97
N ASN A 679 -13.13 71.04 -4.85
CA ASN A 679 -13.26 71.76 -3.59
C ASN A 679 -14.67 71.65 -2.97
N GLY A 680 -14.74 71.22 -1.70
CA GLY A 680 -15.95 71.21 -0.89
C GLY A 680 -15.71 70.65 0.50
N ASP A 681 -16.05 71.42 1.54
CA ASP A 681 -15.83 71.13 2.97
C ASP A 681 -16.73 70.02 3.56
N ASN A 682 -17.25 69.10 2.74
CA ASN A 682 -18.25 68.10 3.16
C ASN A 682 -17.81 66.65 2.87
N PHE A 683 -18.25 65.73 3.72
CA PHE A 683 -18.08 64.29 3.55
C PHE A 683 -18.86 63.81 2.32
N ILE A 684 -18.18 63.28 1.30
CA ILE A 684 -18.82 62.80 0.06
C ILE A 684 -18.78 61.27 0.04
N PRO A 685 -19.94 60.58 0.11
CA PRO A 685 -19.99 59.12 -0.01
C PRO A 685 -19.66 58.66 -1.43
N VAL A 686 -18.89 57.58 -1.54
CA VAL A 686 -18.52 56.91 -2.80
C VAL A 686 -19.70 56.02 -3.21
N GLY A 687 -20.79 56.63 -3.67
CA GLY A 687 -21.97 55.91 -4.14
C GLY A 687 -23.16 56.82 -4.47
N ASN A 688 -23.42 56.96 -5.78
CA ASN A 688 -24.65 57.47 -6.39
C ASN A 688 -25.11 58.89 -6.02
N ALA A 689 -24.40 59.94 -6.45
CA ALA A 689 -24.99 61.27 -6.62
C ALA A 689 -24.23 62.13 -7.63
N ASN A 690 -24.98 62.64 -8.62
CA ASN A 690 -24.57 63.62 -9.62
C ASN A 690 -24.11 64.94 -8.97
N LEU A 691 -22.93 65.47 -9.35
CA LEU A 691 -22.70 66.91 -9.51
C LEU A 691 -21.52 67.15 -10.48
N GLY A 692 -21.87 67.70 -11.66
CA GLY A 692 -21.07 68.58 -12.51
C GLY A 692 -19.56 68.37 -12.70
N GLN A 693 -19.22 67.71 -13.82
CA GLN A 693 -17.99 67.82 -14.63
C GLN A 693 -16.70 67.08 -14.17
N ARG A 694 -16.49 65.96 -14.89
CA ARG A 694 -15.29 65.13 -15.12
C ARG A 694 -14.68 64.40 -13.91
N TRP A 695 -15.46 63.43 -13.44
CA TRP A 695 -14.99 62.09 -13.07
C TRP A 695 -15.18 61.15 -14.27
N PRO A 696 -14.34 60.10 -14.40
CA PRO A 696 -14.93 58.78 -14.59
C PRO A 696 -14.42 57.82 -13.51
N LEU A 697 -15.35 57.31 -12.70
CA LEU A 697 -15.28 55.97 -12.12
C LEU A 697 -16.38 55.11 -12.75
N GLU A 698 -16.34 54.94 -14.07
CA GLU A 698 -16.80 53.65 -14.61
C GLU A 698 -15.73 52.63 -14.26
N GLY A 699 -15.98 51.79 -13.25
CA GLY A 699 -15.12 50.65 -12.92
C GLY A 699 -14.27 50.74 -11.66
N ALA A 700 -14.68 51.46 -10.62
CA ALA A 700 -14.08 51.32 -9.28
C ALA A 700 -14.30 49.90 -8.74
N ARG A 701 -13.42 48.96 -9.10
CA ARG A 701 -13.45 47.60 -8.59
C ARG A 701 -12.91 47.59 -7.15
N PRO A 702 -13.51 46.83 -6.23
CA PRO A 702 -12.93 46.58 -4.91
C PRO A 702 -11.48 46.10 -5.08
N TYR A 703 -10.54 46.70 -4.33
CA TYR A 703 -9.17 46.18 -4.34
C TYR A 703 -9.11 44.93 -3.47
N THR A 704 -8.43 43.92 -3.99
CA THR A 704 -8.34 42.62 -3.37
C THR A 704 -6.88 42.37 -3.01
N ALA A 705 -6.53 42.49 -1.73
CA ALA A 705 -5.22 42.09 -1.23
C ALA A 705 -5.33 40.67 -0.69
N ILE A 706 -4.58 39.73 -1.28
CA ILE A 706 -4.41 38.42 -0.66
C ILE A 706 -3.37 38.60 0.45
N VAL A 707 -3.82 38.40 1.68
CA VAL A 707 -2.99 38.50 2.88
C VAL A 707 -2.76 37.07 3.34
N GLY A 708 -1.49 36.66 3.41
CA GLY A 708 -1.11 35.25 3.52
C GLY A 708 -1.81 34.50 4.67
N THR A 709 -1.99 35.16 5.82
CA THR A 709 -2.62 34.62 7.03
C THR A 709 -3.43 35.69 7.77
N MET A 710 -4.18 35.29 8.81
CA MET A 710 -4.97 36.22 9.64
C MET A 710 -4.14 37.30 10.34
N THR A 711 -2.86 37.00 10.63
CA THR A 711 -1.94 37.88 11.34
C THR A 711 -1.04 38.70 10.42
N ASP A 712 -0.98 38.35 9.13
CA ASP A 712 -0.19 39.11 8.18
C ASP A 712 -0.73 40.54 8.07
N ARG A 713 0.20 41.48 7.96
CA ARG A 713 -0.11 42.90 8.07
C ARG A 713 -0.26 43.49 6.68
N LEU A 714 -1.35 44.23 6.50
CA LEU A 714 -1.63 45.03 5.34
C LEU A 714 -1.07 46.43 5.54
N TYR A 715 -0.32 46.92 4.55
CA TYR A 715 0.24 48.26 4.54
C TYR A 715 -0.44 49.10 3.45
N ILE A 716 -1.03 50.23 3.86
CA ILE A 716 -1.71 51.17 2.96
C ILE A 716 -0.99 52.52 3.06
N GLY A 717 -0.51 53.04 1.92
CA GLY A 717 0.15 54.35 1.84
C GLY A 717 -0.31 55.19 0.63
N GLY A 718 0.05 56.47 0.60
CA GLY A 718 -0.29 57.38 -0.51
C GLY A 718 0.78 58.40 -0.85
N LYS A 719 0.95 58.69 -2.15
CA LYS A 719 1.83 59.72 -2.74
C LYS A 719 1.00 60.85 -3.34
N LEU A 720 1.52 62.07 -3.31
CA LEU A 720 0.85 63.26 -3.85
C LEU A 720 1.69 63.87 -5.00
N GLY A 721 1.31 63.61 -6.26
CA GLY A 721 2.15 63.99 -7.41
C GLY A 721 3.59 63.47 -7.28
N ASP A 722 4.58 64.33 -7.51
CA ASP A 722 6.03 64.04 -7.35
C ASP A 722 6.59 64.43 -5.97
N ARG A 723 5.74 64.87 -5.04
CA ARG A 723 6.17 65.35 -3.71
C ARG A 723 5.79 64.39 -2.59
N VAL A 724 6.73 64.23 -1.67
CA VAL A 724 6.57 63.47 -0.43
C VAL A 724 5.75 64.28 0.57
N VAL A 725 4.65 63.71 1.05
CA VAL A 725 3.81 64.28 2.14
C VAL A 725 4.55 64.17 3.47
N THR A 726 4.24 64.97 4.49
CA THR A 726 4.83 64.84 5.83
C THR A 726 3.73 64.75 6.89
N ALA A 727 3.89 63.84 7.86
CA ALA A 727 3.01 63.72 9.01
C ALA A 727 3.35 64.78 10.07
N GLU A 728 2.34 65.33 10.75
CA GLU A 728 2.56 66.18 11.92
C GLU A 728 3.12 65.37 13.10
N PRO A 729 4.08 65.91 13.87
CA PRO A 729 4.56 65.26 15.09
C PRO A 729 3.47 65.27 16.17
N GLY A 730 3.00 64.09 16.61
CA GLY A 730 2.16 63.96 17.81
C GLY A 730 0.97 63.00 17.73
N ARG A 731 0.61 62.46 16.56
CA ARG A 731 -0.43 61.43 16.42
C ARG A 731 0.12 60.18 15.72
N THR A 732 0.74 59.31 16.49
CA THR A 732 1.35 58.07 15.97
C THR A 732 0.28 57.00 15.78
N ILE A 733 -0.13 56.76 14.54
CA ILE A 733 -0.64 55.45 14.11
C ILE A 733 0.31 54.97 13.00
N GLY A 734 1.28 54.12 13.37
CA GLY A 734 2.18 53.44 12.43
C GLY A 734 3.34 54.28 11.89
N ASN A 735 4.54 53.69 11.85
CA ASN A 735 5.79 54.33 11.46
C ASN A 735 5.71 54.98 10.06
N THR A 736 6.12 56.25 9.94
CA THR A 736 6.26 56.96 8.65
C THR A 736 7.42 56.41 7.83
N TRP A 737 7.14 55.89 6.63
CA TRP A 737 8.15 55.56 5.60
C TRP A 737 8.26 56.74 4.65
N ALA A 738 9.44 57.34 4.44
CA ALA A 738 9.68 58.37 3.41
C ALA A 738 8.54 59.40 3.21
N GLY A 739 7.88 59.85 4.29
CA GLY A 739 6.74 60.79 4.30
C GLY A 739 5.32 60.23 4.02
N TYR A 740 5.17 58.92 3.86
CA TYR A 740 3.88 58.24 3.70
C TYR A 740 3.25 57.93 5.08
N GLN A 741 1.94 58.14 5.24
CA GLN A 741 1.17 57.51 6.34
C GLN A 741 0.96 56.04 5.98
N VAL A 742 1.22 55.15 6.94
CA VAL A 742 1.10 53.71 6.75
C VAL A 742 0.09 53.13 7.74
N ILE A 743 -1.05 52.70 7.23
CA ILE A 743 -1.99 51.90 8.04
C ILE A 743 -1.40 50.52 8.23
N ASN A 744 -1.47 50.02 9.45
CA ASN A 744 -0.94 48.73 9.82
C ASN A 744 -2.02 47.86 10.49
N LEU A 745 -2.75 47.10 9.67
CA LEU A 745 -3.87 46.25 10.11
C LEU A 745 -3.69 44.81 9.63
N SER A 746 -4.05 43.84 10.46
CA SER A 746 -4.20 42.45 10.04
C SER A 746 -5.66 42.09 9.72
N ALA A 747 -5.90 40.94 9.10
CA ALA A 747 -7.28 40.44 8.94
C ALA A 747 -7.93 40.16 10.30
N GLU A 748 -7.14 39.74 11.30
CA GLU A 748 -7.60 39.59 12.68
C GLU A 748 -8.01 40.93 13.31
N ASP A 749 -7.27 42.02 13.05
CA ASP A 749 -7.63 43.36 13.52
C ASP A 749 -9.00 43.79 12.98
N ILE A 750 -9.28 43.48 11.71
CA ILE A 750 -10.55 43.79 11.04
C ILE A 750 -11.69 42.94 11.61
N ILE A 751 -11.50 41.62 11.73
CA ILE A 751 -12.54 40.71 12.21
C ILE A 751 -12.87 40.95 13.68
N ARG A 752 -11.85 41.17 14.53
CA ARG A 752 -12.03 41.43 15.96
C ARG A 752 -12.36 42.89 16.27
N GLN A 753 -12.39 43.75 15.27
CA GLN A 753 -12.59 45.18 15.41
C GLN A 753 -11.69 45.78 16.51
N THR A 754 -10.38 45.53 16.41
CA THR A 754 -9.42 46.00 17.41
C THR A 754 -9.41 47.53 17.48
N PRO A 755 -8.90 48.15 18.56
CA PRO A 755 -8.81 49.60 18.65
C PRO A 755 -8.03 50.27 17.51
N ALA A 756 -7.14 49.53 16.84
CA ALA A 756 -6.46 50.02 15.63
C ALA A 756 -7.42 50.11 14.43
N TYR A 757 -8.23 49.06 14.20
CA TYR A 757 -9.26 49.05 13.17
C TYR A 757 -10.34 50.10 13.44
N LEU A 758 -10.89 50.15 14.67
CA LEU A 758 -11.94 51.10 15.04
C LEU A 758 -11.47 52.55 14.89
N ARG A 759 -10.23 52.86 15.27
CA ARG A 759 -9.65 54.20 15.03
C ARG A 759 -9.54 54.51 13.55
N LEU A 760 -9.11 53.57 12.70
CA LEU A 760 -9.07 53.80 11.27
C LEU A 760 -10.48 54.07 10.70
N MET A 761 -11.49 53.31 11.13
CA MET A 761 -12.87 53.50 10.67
C MET A 761 -13.45 54.85 11.11
N GLN A 762 -13.04 55.35 12.28
CA GLN A 762 -13.50 56.64 12.82
C GLN A 762 -12.73 57.84 12.28
N GLU A 763 -11.41 57.74 12.13
CA GLU A 763 -10.53 58.86 11.80
C GLU A 763 -10.22 58.96 10.30
N GLY A 764 -10.31 57.86 9.55
CA GLY A 764 -9.90 57.78 8.14
C GLY A 764 -8.38 57.88 7.94
N LEU A 765 -7.90 57.57 6.74
CA LEU A 765 -6.51 57.80 6.35
C LEU A 765 -6.30 59.29 6.08
N PHE A 766 -5.47 59.95 6.89
CA PHE A 766 -5.21 61.39 6.75
C PHE A 766 -4.07 61.66 5.76
N PHE A 767 -4.24 62.68 4.93
CA PHE A 767 -3.20 63.16 4.02
C PHE A 767 -3.13 64.68 4.06
N ARG A 768 -1.93 65.23 3.91
CA ARG A 768 -1.70 66.68 3.93
C ARG A 768 -0.68 67.11 2.88
N GLY A 769 -1.13 67.94 1.95
CA GLY A 769 -0.27 68.66 1.01
C GLY A 769 0.11 70.05 1.54
N PRO A 770 0.90 70.81 0.77
CA PRO A 770 1.27 72.19 1.11
C PRO A 770 0.06 73.11 1.34
N ASP A 771 -1.01 72.95 0.54
CA ASP A 771 -2.16 73.86 0.51
C ASP A 771 -3.51 73.18 0.85
N PHE A 772 -3.49 71.92 1.29
CA PHE A 772 -4.70 71.16 1.60
C PHE A 772 -4.46 69.99 2.56
N SER A 773 -5.52 69.56 3.23
CA SER A 773 -5.57 68.30 3.96
C SER A 773 -6.82 67.51 3.60
N GLY A 774 -6.86 66.23 3.95
CA GLY A 774 -8.06 65.44 3.75
C GLY A 774 -7.96 64.07 4.40
N ARG A 775 -9.07 63.32 4.32
CA ARG A 775 -9.23 61.98 4.88
C ARG A 775 -9.93 61.07 3.89
N ILE A 776 -9.54 59.79 3.84
CA ILE A 776 -10.27 58.75 3.09
C ILE A 776 -10.73 57.68 4.06
N PHE A 777 -12.01 57.31 3.95
CA PHE A 777 -12.63 56.25 4.73
C PHE A 777 -12.78 55.00 3.86
N PHE A 778 -12.54 53.85 4.47
CA PHE A 778 -12.55 52.55 3.80
C PHE A 778 -13.55 51.61 4.48
N ALA A 779 -14.21 50.77 3.71
CA ALA A 779 -14.81 49.53 4.18
C ALA A 779 -13.84 48.38 3.91
N PHE A 780 -13.80 47.46 4.87
CA PHE A 780 -12.99 46.25 4.80
C PHE A 780 -13.88 45.03 4.89
N ALA A 781 -13.66 44.07 4.01
CA ALA A 781 -14.23 42.73 4.08
C ALA A 781 -13.09 41.72 4.14
N VAL A 782 -13.26 40.65 4.92
CA VAL A 782 -12.34 39.52 4.93
C VAL A 782 -13.05 38.32 4.34
N GLU A 783 -12.51 37.82 3.24
CA GLU A 783 -12.96 36.62 2.55
C GLU A 783 -11.93 35.49 2.74
N LEU A 784 -12.41 34.27 2.91
CA LEU A 784 -11.53 33.10 2.97
C LEU A 784 -11.22 32.62 1.55
N VAL A 785 -9.95 32.35 1.25
CA VAL A 785 -9.49 31.83 -0.06
C VAL A 785 -9.22 30.32 0.05
N ASP A 786 -9.56 29.56 -0.99
CA ASP A 786 -9.34 28.09 -1.04
C ASP A 786 -7.99 27.69 -1.62
#